data_AF-A0AAU1FRV9-F1
#
_entry.id   AF-A0AAU1FRV9-F1
#
_cell.length_a   1.000
_cell.length_b   1.000
_cell.length_c   1.000
_cell.angle_alpha   90.00
_cell.angle_beta   90.00
_cell.angle_gamma   90.00
#
_symmetry.space_group_name_H-M   'P 1'
#
loop_
_entity.id
_entity.type
_entity.pdbx_description
1 polymer ?
#
loop_
_entity_poly.entity_id
_entity_poly.type
_entity_poly.pdbx_seq_one_letter_code
_entity_poly.pdbx_strand_id
1 'polypeptide(L)'
;MPPSLRARLRSTLRARLRSALRACLRSAHRVRLRAVLTAVLTTAALLALPSPAGAEQASTTGEFEQQVLFKASQDPGYACFRIPAVVKTTDGTLLAFAEGRVLNCGDAADIDIVVKRSTDGGRTWGPLQVVNDGGGDTHGNPAPVVDRETGRILLAETYNKGRTDSASCSVPCNRTPHLQYSDDDGLTWSQPRDLSDEILPANWNSWYATGPVHGIQLTRGKHAGRLVFGVNTETWDGSRVSANNAALITSDDDGDHWDIGATDSWPIADDGTFRQKPSEMTLTERADGSVLVSGREQDGTDLGHRTQAVSRDGGDSFKGPFRDLPDLYAPQVQGSSLRLGDRILLACPGDPDRRRTMMIRSSYDGGRTWESVDRGTVVTTDWSGYSDMVRVDGDTVGLLYEGGAVDARDEIRFARFTEDWLTPRRGPDPTTADLAPGTRRAAVLGGAQETDGVSGGALAFDGADDAVRLPYQDQLPLGTKDFTASLWFRYTATTGEQPLLWMGGIGTSQPQVWLRGEPASNRITGLITTRNGAAAPTSASVRTSGAYNDGQWHHLALRRGGGQLTLFVDGTTVSTADVPGSVSRNSPFGVHIGQRLDSRAYFTGAIDDVRVYDRALSDEELSAAPSRSVTRDTVLWLPMDHVGGGH
;
A
#
# COMPACT_ATOMS: atom_id res chain seq x y z
N MET A 1 18.87 40.43 -51.16
CA MET A 1 19.54 41.72 -50.85
C MET A 1 19.58 41.90 -49.34
N PRO A 2 20.77 42.12 -48.75
CA PRO A 2 21.06 42.18 -47.31
C PRO A 2 21.12 43.67 -46.85
N PRO A 3 21.75 44.10 -45.73
CA PRO A 3 21.99 43.56 -44.39
C PRO A 3 21.55 44.56 -43.27
N SER A 4 21.84 44.19 -42.01
CA SER A 4 22.42 45.07 -40.98
C SER A 4 21.53 45.84 -39.97
N LEU A 5 21.89 45.58 -38.70
CA LEU A 5 22.18 46.56 -37.66
C LEU A 5 21.06 47.49 -37.18
N ARG A 6 20.60 47.22 -35.97
CA ARG A 6 20.80 48.13 -34.81
C ARG A 6 20.46 47.32 -33.55
N ALA A 7 21.43 46.67 -32.93
CA ALA A 7 22.40 47.33 -32.06
C ALA A 7 21.73 48.43 -31.21
N ARG A 8 20.75 48.07 -30.36
CA ARG A 8 20.27 48.99 -29.30
C ARG A 8 19.52 48.42 -28.10
N LEU A 9 19.43 47.10 -27.90
CA LEU A 9 18.59 46.56 -26.80
C LEU A 9 19.18 45.42 -25.95
N ARG A 10 20.48 45.10 -26.09
CA ARG A 10 21.14 44.08 -25.24
C ARG A 10 22.19 44.62 -24.25
N SER A 11 22.24 45.94 -24.03
CA SER A 11 23.22 46.58 -23.14
C SER A 11 22.72 46.95 -21.72
N THR A 12 21.47 46.65 -21.35
CA THR A 12 20.89 47.18 -20.09
C THR A 12 20.47 46.18 -19.03
N LEU A 13 20.72 44.87 -19.18
CA LEU A 13 20.43 43.89 -18.11
C LEU A 13 21.66 43.14 -17.55
N ARG A 14 22.85 43.29 -18.12
CA ARG A 14 24.10 42.69 -17.59
C ARG A 14 24.87 43.61 -16.62
N ALA A 15 24.34 44.78 -16.28
CA ALA A 15 25.03 45.78 -15.45
C ALA A 15 24.50 45.93 -14.01
N ARG A 16 23.52 45.12 -13.56
CA ARG A 16 22.94 45.25 -12.20
C ARG A 16 23.09 44.05 -11.26
N LEU A 17 23.87 43.04 -11.61
CA LEU A 17 24.13 41.88 -10.72
C LEU A 17 25.61 41.65 -10.42
N ARG A 18 26.47 42.64 -10.66
CA ARG A 18 27.90 42.64 -10.28
C ARG A 18 28.20 43.40 -8.98
N SER A 19 27.20 43.72 -8.15
CA SER A 19 27.38 44.55 -6.94
C SER A 19 26.92 43.91 -5.63
N ALA A 20 26.84 42.58 -5.52
CA ALA A 20 26.53 41.90 -4.25
C ALA A 20 27.56 40.83 -3.85
N LEU A 21 28.79 40.93 -4.36
CA LEU A 21 29.92 40.06 -4.05
C LEU A 21 31.12 40.93 -3.66
N ARG A 22 31.15 41.39 -2.40
CA ARG A 22 32.33 41.88 -1.66
C ARG A 22 31.91 42.43 -0.28
N ALA A 23 31.90 41.57 0.76
CA ALA A 23 32.33 41.89 2.14
C ALA A 23 32.11 40.67 3.05
N CYS A 24 33.09 40.40 3.93
CA CYS A 24 33.20 39.31 4.93
C CYS A 24 33.56 37.93 4.34
N LEU A 25 34.66 37.24 4.67
CA LEU A 25 35.59 37.34 5.80
C LEU A 25 37.03 37.01 5.37
N ARG A 26 38.00 37.58 6.10
CA ARG A 26 39.44 37.25 6.09
C ARG A 26 39.80 36.50 7.38
N SER A 27 40.95 35.79 7.30
CA SER A 27 41.73 35.08 8.33
C SER A 27 41.34 33.60 8.52
N ALA A 28 42.24 32.61 8.56
CA ALA A 28 43.64 32.63 8.99
C ALA A 28 44.59 31.72 8.16
N HIS A 29 45.88 31.94 8.38
CA HIS A 29 47.05 31.41 7.68
C HIS A 29 47.49 29.99 8.09
N ARG A 30 48.06 29.26 7.10
CA ARG A 30 49.35 28.50 7.01
C ARG A 30 49.98 27.90 8.30
N VAL A 31 50.71 26.77 8.35
CA VAL A 31 51.29 25.70 7.47
C VAL A 31 52.18 24.81 8.39
N ARG A 32 52.56 23.59 7.96
CA ARG A 32 53.70 22.69 8.37
C ARG A 32 53.44 21.66 9.50
N LEU A 33 53.93 20.41 9.49
CA LEU A 33 54.61 19.54 8.51
C LEU A 33 54.80 18.11 9.14
N ARG A 34 54.75 17.06 8.30
CA ARG A 34 55.46 15.75 8.33
C ARG A 34 55.10 14.59 9.30
N ALA A 35 54.91 13.44 8.64
CA ALA A 35 54.81 12.06 9.12
C ALA A 35 56.18 11.38 9.31
N VAL A 36 56.24 10.26 10.08
CA VAL A 36 57.12 9.09 9.85
C VAL A 36 56.50 7.81 10.44
N LEU A 37 56.55 6.74 9.63
CA LEU A 37 56.21 5.32 9.83
C LEU A 37 57.37 4.55 10.50
N THR A 38 57.13 3.49 11.30
CA THR A 38 57.65 2.10 11.11
C THR A 38 57.49 1.19 12.34
N ALA A 39 57.20 -0.08 12.07
CA ALA A 39 57.04 -1.22 12.97
C ALA A 39 58.36 -1.99 13.20
N VAL A 40 58.41 -2.90 14.20
CA VAL A 40 58.77 -4.35 14.08
C VAL A 40 58.88 -5.03 15.47
N LEU A 41 58.50 -6.31 15.46
CA LEU A 41 58.30 -7.36 16.48
C LEU A 41 59.49 -7.78 17.39
N THR A 42 59.18 -8.46 18.52
CA THR A 42 59.71 -9.79 18.97
C THR A 42 59.13 -10.20 20.35
N THR A 43 58.18 -11.15 20.40
CA THR A 43 58.24 -12.55 20.92
C THR A 43 58.74 -12.80 22.35
N ALA A 44 57.87 -13.35 23.23
CA ALA A 44 58.10 -14.56 24.04
C ALA A 44 56.83 -14.99 24.80
N ALA A 45 56.49 -16.28 24.71
CA ALA A 45 55.36 -16.95 25.35
C ALA A 45 55.63 -17.33 26.82
N LEU A 46 54.58 -17.49 27.64
CA LEU A 46 54.51 -18.46 28.75
C LEU A 46 53.05 -18.70 29.22
N LEU A 47 52.66 -19.97 29.10
CA LEU A 47 51.83 -20.81 29.99
C LEU A 47 50.29 -20.64 30.06
N ALA A 48 49.66 -21.77 29.76
CA ALA A 48 48.24 -22.09 29.85
C ALA A 48 47.80 -22.48 31.28
N LEU A 49 46.51 -22.31 31.59
CA LEU A 49 45.53 -23.36 31.95
C LEU A 49 44.12 -22.72 32.15
N PRO A 50 43.02 -23.50 32.15
CA PRO A 50 41.78 -23.20 31.43
C PRO A 50 40.59 -22.87 32.35
N SER A 51 39.54 -22.24 31.80
CA SER A 51 38.14 -22.28 32.29
C SER A 51 37.23 -21.44 31.38
N PRO A 52 35.91 -21.70 31.38
CA PRO A 52 35.22 -22.88 30.89
C PRO A 52 34.49 -22.56 29.58
N ALA A 53 33.92 -23.60 28.97
CA ALA A 53 32.88 -23.46 27.95
C ALA A 53 31.72 -22.61 28.51
N GLY A 54 31.77 -21.30 28.26
CA GLY A 54 30.58 -20.48 28.20
C GLY A 54 29.98 -20.76 26.83
N ALA A 55 28.97 -21.63 26.80
CA ALA A 55 28.00 -21.57 25.73
C ALA A 55 27.46 -20.14 25.74
N GLU A 56 27.98 -19.31 24.83
CA GLU A 56 27.29 -18.10 24.42
C GLU A 56 25.95 -18.61 23.91
N GLN A 57 24.92 -18.43 24.74
CA GLN A 57 23.56 -18.47 24.28
C GLN A 57 23.51 -17.48 23.12
N ALA A 58 23.49 -18.01 21.91
CA ALA A 58 23.07 -17.28 20.74
C ALA A 58 21.76 -16.62 21.14
N SER A 59 21.77 -15.30 21.25
CA SER A 59 20.54 -14.53 21.33
C SER A 59 19.82 -14.80 20.01
N THR A 60 18.88 -15.74 20.02
CA THR A 60 17.98 -16.01 18.90
C THR A 60 16.97 -14.85 18.82
N THR A 61 17.45 -13.64 18.58
CA THR A 61 16.64 -12.62 17.92
C THR A 61 16.38 -13.16 16.52
N GLY A 62 15.12 -13.38 16.16
CA GLY A 62 14.74 -13.96 14.86
C GLY A 62 15.55 -13.35 13.73
N GLU A 63 16.13 -14.20 12.88
CA GLU A 63 17.03 -13.78 11.81
C GLU A 63 16.28 -12.82 10.87
N PHE A 64 16.76 -11.58 10.72
CA PHE A 64 16.39 -10.67 9.65
C PHE A 64 17.67 -10.15 8.98
N GLU A 65 17.77 -10.38 7.69
CA GLU A 65 18.88 -9.91 6.86
C GLU A 65 18.32 -9.17 5.65
N GLN A 66 18.98 -8.11 5.19
CA GLN A 66 18.57 -7.39 4.00
C GLN A 66 19.76 -6.86 3.22
N GLN A 67 19.63 -6.85 1.90
CA GLN A 67 20.57 -6.23 0.98
C GLN A 67 19.85 -5.53 -0.18
N VAL A 68 20.51 -4.53 -0.78
CA VAL A 68 20.08 -3.96 -2.06
C VAL A 68 20.49 -4.90 -3.17
N LEU A 69 19.54 -5.32 -4.01
CA LEU A 69 19.79 -6.29 -5.08
C LEU A 69 19.85 -5.65 -6.47
N PHE A 70 18.96 -4.70 -6.77
CA PHE A 70 18.98 -3.96 -8.03
C PHE A 70 19.04 -2.47 -7.77
N LYS A 71 20.02 -1.79 -8.37
CA LYS A 71 20.18 -0.34 -8.24
C LYS A 71 20.94 0.21 -9.45
N ALA A 72 20.38 1.26 -10.07
CA ALA A 72 20.97 1.89 -11.26
C ALA A 72 22.44 2.31 -11.09
N SER A 73 22.82 2.75 -9.88
CA SER A 73 24.21 3.13 -9.59
C SER A 73 25.18 1.96 -9.45
N GLN A 74 24.68 0.72 -9.34
CA GLN A 74 25.45 -0.51 -9.20
C GLN A 74 25.44 -1.34 -10.49
N ASP A 75 24.36 -1.26 -11.26
CA ASP A 75 24.15 -1.98 -12.51
C ASP A 75 24.00 -0.96 -13.67
N PRO A 76 25.10 -0.58 -14.35
CA PRO A 76 25.09 0.46 -15.37
C PRO A 76 24.26 0.05 -16.60
N GLY A 77 23.69 1.02 -17.30
CA GLY A 77 22.83 0.80 -18.48
C GLY A 77 21.35 1.04 -18.22
N TYR A 78 20.93 1.10 -16.96
CA TYR A 78 19.55 1.32 -16.55
C TYR A 78 19.37 2.59 -15.74
N ALA A 79 18.27 3.29 -15.97
CA ALA A 79 17.84 4.44 -15.17
C ALA A 79 17.24 4.00 -13.82
N CYS A 80 16.54 2.86 -13.80
CA CYS A 80 16.03 2.22 -12.58
C CYS A 80 15.59 0.77 -12.83
N PHE A 81 15.29 0.08 -11.74
CA PHE A 81 14.75 -1.28 -11.75
C PHE A 81 13.40 -1.31 -11.06
N ARG A 82 12.44 -2.05 -11.60
CA ARG A 82 11.07 -2.12 -11.10
C ARG A 82 10.47 -3.51 -11.24
N ILE A 83 9.28 -3.69 -10.68
CA ILE A 83 8.43 -4.87 -10.90
C ILE A 83 9.15 -6.19 -10.52
N PRO A 84 9.56 -6.34 -9.24
CA PRO A 84 10.24 -7.52 -8.76
C PRO A 84 9.35 -8.77 -8.83
N ALA A 85 9.95 -9.89 -9.23
CA ALA A 85 9.38 -11.23 -9.04
C ALA A 85 10.48 -12.19 -8.58
N VAL A 86 10.17 -13.14 -7.71
CA VAL A 86 11.16 -14.10 -7.19
C VAL A 86 10.61 -15.51 -7.10
N VAL A 87 11.39 -16.48 -7.59
CA VAL A 87 11.07 -17.92 -7.47
C VAL A 87 12.27 -18.69 -6.97
N LYS A 88 12.00 -19.88 -6.43
CA LYS A 88 13.01 -20.89 -6.09
C LYS A 88 12.86 -22.07 -7.03
N THR A 89 13.96 -22.45 -7.68
CA THR A 89 14.02 -23.61 -8.57
C THR A 89 14.01 -24.92 -7.78
N THR A 90 13.89 -26.06 -8.47
CA THR A 90 13.99 -27.39 -7.85
C THR A 90 15.36 -27.67 -7.25
N ASP A 91 16.41 -27.03 -7.77
CA ASP A 91 17.79 -27.13 -7.26
C ASP A 91 18.06 -26.20 -6.06
N GLY A 92 17.06 -25.40 -5.66
CA GLY A 92 17.16 -24.48 -4.53
C GLY A 92 17.75 -23.12 -4.88
N THR A 93 18.06 -22.86 -6.16
CA THR A 93 18.51 -21.56 -6.65
C THR A 93 17.35 -20.56 -6.56
N LEU A 94 17.64 -19.36 -6.06
CA LEU A 94 16.72 -18.22 -6.15
C LEU A 94 16.98 -17.45 -7.43
N LEU A 95 15.91 -17.17 -8.17
CA LEU A 95 15.92 -16.30 -9.35
C LEU A 95 15.11 -15.06 -9.03
N ALA A 96 15.78 -13.90 -8.99
CA ALA A 96 15.14 -12.61 -8.78
C ALA A 96 15.07 -11.88 -10.13
N PHE A 97 13.86 -11.64 -10.61
CA PHE A 97 13.57 -10.92 -11.84
C PHE A 97 13.20 -9.47 -11.54
N ALA A 98 13.47 -8.60 -12.50
CA ALA A 98 13.00 -7.21 -12.51
C ALA A 98 12.86 -6.72 -13.95
N GLU A 99 12.09 -5.65 -14.12
CA GLU A 99 12.21 -4.76 -15.27
C GLU A 99 13.46 -3.90 -15.10
N GLY A 100 14.40 -3.99 -16.05
CA GLY A 100 15.50 -3.04 -16.22
C GLY A 100 15.07 -1.92 -17.16
N ARG A 101 14.81 -0.72 -16.62
CA ARG A 101 14.30 0.40 -17.44
C ARG A 101 15.46 1.28 -17.90
N VAL A 102 15.71 1.30 -19.21
CA VAL A 102 16.95 1.86 -19.81
C VAL A 102 16.99 3.39 -19.72
N LEU A 103 15.96 4.06 -20.24
CA LEU A 103 15.98 5.51 -20.44
C LEU A 103 15.49 6.30 -19.23
N ASN A 104 14.42 5.81 -18.60
CA ASN A 104 13.72 6.47 -17.51
C ASN A 104 12.79 5.47 -16.79
N CYS A 105 12.17 5.90 -15.68
CA CYS A 105 11.28 5.03 -14.88
C CYS A 105 9.81 5.02 -15.33
N GLY A 106 9.51 5.35 -16.58
CA GLY A 106 8.17 5.31 -17.18
C GLY A 106 7.76 3.89 -17.58
N ASP A 107 6.46 3.66 -17.78
CA ASP A 107 5.88 2.31 -17.90
C ASP A 107 5.87 1.73 -19.31
N ALA A 108 6.15 2.56 -20.32
CA ALA A 108 6.19 2.14 -21.73
C ALA A 108 7.48 2.60 -22.41
N ALA A 109 8.59 2.67 -21.68
CA ALA A 109 9.90 3.03 -22.23
C ALA A 109 10.62 1.80 -22.84
N ASP A 110 11.89 1.95 -23.19
CA ASP A 110 12.80 0.84 -23.44
C ASP A 110 13.04 0.06 -22.13
N ILE A 111 12.49 -1.15 -22.04
CA ILE A 111 12.46 -1.96 -20.82
C ILE A 111 12.85 -3.41 -21.15
N ASP A 112 13.89 -3.86 -20.46
CA ASP A 112 14.39 -5.24 -20.49
C ASP A 112 13.81 -6.06 -19.34
N ILE A 113 13.77 -7.38 -19.52
CA ILE A 113 13.65 -8.32 -18.38
C ILE A 113 15.04 -8.79 -17.98
N VAL A 114 15.37 -8.61 -16.71
CA VAL A 114 16.66 -8.96 -16.13
C VAL A 114 16.50 -9.93 -14.97
N VAL A 115 17.54 -10.72 -14.70
CA VAL A 115 17.58 -11.67 -13.59
C VAL A 115 18.91 -11.61 -12.83
N LYS A 116 18.87 -11.84 -11.52
CA LYS A 116 20.03 -12.22 -10.69
C LYS A 116 19.76 -13.58 -10.06
N ARG A 117 20.82 -14.39 -9.90
CA ARG A 117 20.74 -15.77 -9.38
C ARG A 117 21.46 -15.89 -8.03
N SER A 118 20.92 -16.67 -7.10
CA SER A 118 21.57 -17.01 -5.84
C SER A 118 21.46 -18.49 -5.53
N THR A 119 22.58 -19.13 -5.21
CA THR A 119 22.66 -20.57 -4.89
C THR A 119 22.88 -20.84 -3.38
N ASP A 120 22.83 -19.80 -2.53
CA ASP A 120 23.09 -19.89 -1.09
C ASP A 120 21.93 -19.36 -0.23
N GLY A 121 20.72 -19.40 -0.80
CA GLY A 121 19.49 -18.95 -0.14
C GLY A 121 19.33 -17.43 -0.12
N GLY A 122 19.93 -16.72 -1.08
CA GLY A 122 19.80 -15.27 -1.24
C GLY A 122 20.76 -14.46 -0.39
N ARG A 123 21.86 -15.07 0.10
CA ARG A 123 22.91 -14.38 0.86
C ARG A 123 23.88 -13.68 -0.08
N THR A 124 24.27 -14.35 -1.17
CA THR A 124 25.05 -13.76 -2.26
C THR A 124 24.33 -13.94 -3.58
N TRP A 125 24.55 -12.98 -4.50
CA TRP A 125 23.90 -12.96 -5.81
C TRP A 125 24.95 -12.82 -6.91
N GLY A 126 24.74 -13.56 -7.99
CA GLY A 126 25.53 -13.45 -9.23
C GLY A 126 25.34 -12.12 -9.94
N PRO A 127 26.11 -11.88 -11.02
CA PRO A 127 25.98 -10.68 -11.83
C PRO A 127 24.58 -10.58 -12.47
N LEU A 128 24.19 -9.35 -12.82
CA LEU A 128 22.99 -9.09 -13.61
C LEU A 128 23.06 -9.83 -14.96
N GLN A 129 21.98 -10.49 -15.33
CA GLN A 129 21.79 -11.13 -16.63
C GLN A 129 20.57 -10.54 -17.32
N VAL A 130 20.67 -10.25 -18.61
CA VAL A 130 19.52 -9.88 -19.43
C VAL A 130 18.88 -11.16 -19.94
N VAL A 131 17.63 -11.39 -19.56
CA VAL A 131 16.80 -12.49 -20.07
C VAL A 131 16.21 -12.10 -21.42
N ASN A 132 15.72 -10.87 -21.50
CA ASN A 132 15.03 -10.36 -22.67
C ASN A 132 15.35 -8.88 -22.89
N ASP A 133 15.99 -8.57 -24.01
CA ASP A 133 16.32 -7.20 -24.42
C ASP A 133 15.10 -6.58 -25.10
N GLY A 134 14.63 -5.44 -24.60
CA GLY A 134 13.49 -4.69 -25.14
C GLY A 134 13.78 -4.08 -26.50
N GLY A 135 15.05 -3.81 -26.83
CA GLY A 135 15.46 -3.27 -28.13
C GLY A 135 14.83 -1.92 -28.47
N GLY A 136 14.46 -1.11 -27.47
CA GLY A 136 13.71 0.13 -27.64
C GLY A 136 12.21 0.00 -27.42
N ASP A 137 11.68 -1.22 -27.34
CA ASP A 137 10.30 -1.54 -26.96
C ASP A 137 10.20 -1.92 -25.47
N THR A 138 8.97 -2.17 -25.00
CA THR A 138 8.71 -2.50 -23.59
C THR A 138 8.47 -3.99 -23.45
N HIS A 139 9.38 -4.70 -22.78
CA HIS A 139 9.14 -6.05 -22.26
C HIS A 139 8.98 -5.94 -20.74
N GLY A 140 7.83 -6.35 -20.20
CA GLY A 140 7.50 -6.05 -18.80
C GLY A 140 6.58 -7.05 -18.14
N ASN A 141 6.30 -6.79 -16.86
CA ASN A 141 5.47 -7.62 -16.00
C ASN A 141 5.91 -9.11 -15.92
N PRO A 142 7.14 -9.41 -15.47
CA PRO A 142 7.59 -10.78 -15.33
C PRO A 142 6.71 -11.55 -14.32
N ALA A 143 6.22 -12.71 -14.75
CA ALA A 143 5.43 -13.64 -13.95
C ALA A 143 6.01 -15.07 -14.05
N PRO A 144 7.12 -15.34 -13.34
CA PRO A 144 7.76 -16.64 -13.38
C PRO A 144 6.94 -17.73 -12.67
N VAL A 145 6.99 -18.96 -13.19
CA VAL A 145 6.43 -20.17 -12.58
C VAL A 145 7.47 -21.28 -12.67
N VAL A 146 7.68 -22.01 -11.57
CA VAL A 146 8.56 -23.18 -11.56
C VAL A 146 7.70 -24.42 -11.60
N ASP A 147 7.84 -25.21 -12.66
CA ASP A 147 7.33 -26.56 -12.70
C ASP A 147 8.27 -27.47 -11.90
N ARG A 148 7.77 -28.00 -10.79
CA ARG A 148 8.54 -28.83 -9.86
C ARG A 148 8.67 -30.28 -10.33
N GLU A 149 7.92 -30.70 -11.35
CA GLU A 149 8.01 -32.04 -11.90
C GLU A 149 9.17 -32.15 -12.89
N THR A 150 9.31 -31.16 -13.77
CA THR A 150 10.38 -31.13 -14.79
C THR A 150 11.61 -30.34 -14.36
N GLY A 151 11.46 -29.39 -13.43
CA GLY A 151 12.50 -28.41 -13.08
C GLY A 151 12.54 -27.18 -14.00
N ARG A 152 11.68 -27.13 -15.01
CA ARG A 152 11.57 -26.00 -15.95
C ARG A 152 11.12 -24.73 -15.23
N ILE A 153 11.78 -23.62 -15.51
CA ILE A 153 11.32 -22.29 -15.14
C ILE A 153 10.65 -21.65 -16.35
N LEU A 154 9.36 -21.35 -16.22
CA LEU A 154 8.56 -20.63 -17.22
C LEU A 154 8.51 -19.14 -16.81
N LEU A 155 8.64 -18.24 -17.77
CA LEU A 155 8.60 -16.81 -17.55
C LEU A 155 7.59 -16.18 -18.50
N ALA A 156 6.38 -15.91 -17.98
CA ALA A 156 5.39 -15.13 -18.70
C ALA A 156 5.72 -13.63 -18.58
N GLU A 157 5.54 -12.90 -19.66
CA GLU A 157 5.83 -11.47 -19.77
C GLU A 157 4.93 -10.81 -20.82
N THR A 158 5.04 -9.49 -20.98
CA THR A 158 4.18 -8.72 -21.90
C THR A 158 4.97 -7.74 -22.71
N TYR A 159 4.62 -7.60 -24.00
CA TYR A 159 5.31 -6.73 -24.95
C TYR A 159 4.41 -5.61 -25.42
N ASN A 160 4.92 -4.38 -25.49
CA ASN A 160 4.28 -3.31 -26.23
C ASN A 160 5.33 -2.38 -26.85
N LYS A 161 4.88 -1.56 -27.80
CA LYS A 161 5.72 -0.53 -28.40
C LYS A 161 6.28 0.43 -27.34
N GLY A 162 7.59 0.65 -27.38
CA GLY A 162 8.29 1.55 -26.48
C GLY A 162 8.19 3.02 -26.89
N ARG A 163 8.55 3.87 -25.92
CA ARG A 163 8.51 5.32 -25.99
C ARG A 163 9.81 5.90 -25.44
N THR A 164 10.12 7.11 -25.88
CA THR A 164 11.29 7.86 -25.38
C THR A 164 10.95 8.83 -24.25
N ASP A 165 9.66 9.09 -24.01
CA ASP A 165 9.17 9.84 -22.85
C ASP A 165 8.80 8.88 -21.69
N SER A 166 8.33 9.44 -20.57
CA SER A 166 7.92 8.67 -19.39
C SER A 166 6.41 8.37 -19.36
N ALA A 167 5.70 8.54 -20.46
CA ALA A 167 4.27 8.27 -20.51
C ALA A 167 3.98 6.77 -20.53
N SER A 168 2.76 6.39 -20.16
CA SER A 168 2.24 5.05 -20.45
C SER A 168 1.99 4.88 -21.96
N CYS A 169 1.71 3.66 -22.39
CA CYS A 169 1.33 3.41 -23.78
C CYS A 169 -0.01 4.10 -24.11
N SER A 170 -0.21 4.36 -25.41
CA SER A 170 -1.47 4.92 -25.91
C SER A 170 -2.62 3.96 -25.62
N VAL A 171 -3.82 4.50 -25.37
CA VAL A 171 -5.05 3.69 -25.22
C VAL A 171 -5.81 3.72 -26.57
N PRO A 172 -6.21 2.56 -27.13
CA PRO A 172 -5.90 1.20 -26.67
C PRO A 172 -4.42 0.85 -26.84
N CYS A 173 -3.87 0.15 -25.87
CA CYS A 173 -2.48 -0.31 -25.85
C CYS A 173 -2.38 -1.70 -26.47
N ASN A 174 -1.61 -1.81 -27.56
CA ASN A 174 -1.33 -3.10 -28.15
C ASN A 174 -0.25 -3.81 -27.33
N ARG A 175 -0.68 -4.49 -26.25
CA ARG A 175 0.19 -5.21 -25.32
C ARG A 175 -0.12 -6.71 -25.37
N THR A 176 0.86 -7.52 -25.74
CA THR A 176 0.67 -8.96 -26.05
C THR A 176 1.47 -9.88 -25.12
N PRO A 177 0.92 -11.04 -24.73
CA PRO A 177 1.58 -11.97 -23.81
C PRO A 177 2.63 -12.83 -24.52
N HIS A 178 3.76 -13.05 -23.85
CA HIS A 178 4.87 -13.88 -24.33
C HIS A 178 5.40 -14.80 -23.23
N LEU A 179 6.10 -15.85 -23.62
CA LEU A 179 6.66 -16.84 -22.73
C LEU A 179 8.08 -17.22 -23.15
N GLN A 180 8.99 -17.27 -22.16
CA GLN A 180 10.29 -17.92 -22.28
C GLN A 180 10.41 -19.02 -21.24
N TYR A 181 11.35 -19.94 -21.42
CA TYR A 181 11.67 -20.92 -20.40
C TYR A 181 13.18 -21.13 -20.23
N SER A 182 13.56 -21.69 -19.10
CA SER A 182 14.90 -22.20 -18.80
C SER A 182 14.79 -23.64 -18.30
N ASP A 183 15.56 -24.53 -18.90
CA ASP A 183 15.69 -25.95 -18.52
C ASP A 183 17.04 -26.24 -17.82
N ASP A 184 17.80 -25.19 -17.48
CA ASP A 184 19.15 -25.27 -16.91
C ASP A 184 19.32 -24.39 -15.66
N ASP A 185 18.31 -24.38 -14.80
CA ASP A 185 18.31 -23.68 -13.50
C ASP A 185 18.47 -22.15 -13.64
N GLY A 186 17.93 -21.58 -14.73
CA GLY A 186 17.94 -20.15 -15.01
C GLY A 186 19.26 -19.63 -15.61
N LEU A 187 20.14 -20.50 -16.10
CA LEU A 187 21.42 -20.11 -16.70
C LEU A 187 21.25 -19.58 -18.12
N THR A 188 20.39 -20.19 -18.92
CA THR A 188 20.03 -19.76 -20.26
C THR A 188 18.52 -19.79 -20.46
N TRP A 189 18.05 -19.02 -21.45
CA TRP A 189 16.64 -18.81 -21.73
C TRP A 189 16.33 -19.12 -23.20
N SER A 190 15.17 -19.72 -23.45
CA SER A 190 14.66 -19.98 -24.79
C SER A 190 14.43 -18.68 -25.57
N GLN A 191 14.20 -18.78 -26.87
CA GLN A 191 13.59 -17.65 -27.58
C GLN A 191 12.15 -17.42 -27.07
N PRO A 192 11.64 -16.18 -27.07
CA PRO A 192 10.26 -15.89 -26.70
C PRO A 192 9.25 -16.55 -27.65
N ARG A 193 8.20 -17.15 -27.08
CA ARG A 193 7.01 -17.62 -27.78
C ARG A 193 5.87 -16.63 -27.55
N ASP A 194 5.21 -16.20 -28.62
CA ASP A 194 3.97 -15.41 -28.54
C ASP A 194 2.80 -16.32 -28.10
N LEU A 195 2.06 -15.91 -27.07
CA LEU A 195 0.90 -16.64 -26.54
C LEU A 195 -0.44 -16.04 -26.99
N SER A 196 -0.44 -15.08 -27.92
CA SER A 196 -1.66 -14.36 -28.31
C SER A 196 -2.77 -15.28 -28.82
N ASP A 197 -2.42 -16.32 -29.58
CA ASP A 197 -3.40 -17.29 -30.10
C ASP A 197 -4.03 -18.17 -29.00
N GLU A 198 -3.37 -18.28 -27.83
CA GLU A 198 -3.81 -19.11 -26.71
C GLU A 198 -4.60 -18.29 -25.67
N ILE A 199 -4.10 -17.09 -25.31
CA ILE A 199 -4.57 -16.35 -24.11
C ILE A 199 -4.87 -14.86 -24.36
N LEU A 200 -5.02 -14.43 -25.62
CA LEU A 200 -5.42 -13.06 -25.99
C LEU A 200 -6.68 -13.05 -26.90
N PRO A 201 -7.89 -13.23 -26.32
CA PRO A 201 -9.12 -13.19 -27.09
C PRO A 201 -9.35 -11.77 -27.65
N ALA A 202 -10.06 -11.68 -28.78
CA ALA A 202 -10.20 -10.43 -29.54
C ALA A 202 -10.84 -9.25 -28.78
N ASN A 203 -11.58 -9.51 -27.71
CA ASN A 203 -12.16 -8.47 -26.85
C ASN A 203 -11.22 -8.00 -25.73
N TRP A 204 -10.04 -8.58 -25.55
CA TRP A 204 -8.98 -8.08 -24.67
C TRP A 204 -7.98 -7.27 -25.48
N ASN A 205 -8.45 -6.15 -26.03
CA ASN A 205 -7.81 -5.39 -27.10
C ASN A 205 -7.30 -4.00 -26.68
N SER A 206 -7.05 -3.77 -25.38
CA SER A 206 -6.57 -2.48 -24.88
C SER A 206 -5.42 -2.53 -23.89
N TRP A 207 -5.45 -3.38 -22.88
CA TRP A 207 -4.33 -3.49 -21.92
C TRP A 207 -4.21 -4.97 -21.56
N TYR A 208 -2.99 -5.44 -21.32
CA TYR A 208 -2.71 -6.80 -20.91
C TYR A 208 -1.51 -6.81 -19.95
N ALA A 209 -1.66 -7.43 -18.79
CA ALA A 209 -0.59 -7.60 -17.81
C ALA A 209 -0.59 -9.02 -17.23
N THR A 210 0.59 -9.62 -17.14
CA THR A 210 0.88 -10.90 -16.48
C THR A 210 1.36 -10.66 -15.05
N GLY A 211 0.76 -11.29 -14.04
CA GLY A 211 1.04 -10.95 -12.64
C GLY A 211 0.86 -9.45 -12.41
N PRO A 212 1.92 -8.65 -12.12
CA PRO A 212 3.31 -9.08 -11.91
C PRO A 212 3.54 -9.60 -10.48
N VAL A 213 4.20 -10.74 -10.40
CA VAL A 213 4.45 -11.64 -9.24
C VAL A 213 4.64 -13.05 -9.81
N HIS A 214 5.25 -13.97 -9.06
CA HIS A 214 5.29 -15.37 -9.47
C HIS A 214 3.89 -16.01 -9.57
N GLY A 215 3.73 -16.93 -10.52
CA GLY A 215 2.63 -17.90 -10.51
C GLY A 215 2.96 -19.11 -9.62
N ILE A 216 2.01 -20.04 -9.49
CA ILE A 216 2.13 -21.20 -8.61
C ILE A 216 1.93 -22.50 -9.38
N GLN A 217 2.56 -23.57 -8.90
CA GLN A 217 2.17 -24.94 -9.21
C GLN A 217 1.35 -25.51 -8.05
N LEU A 218 0.15 -26.00 -8.37
CA LEU A 218 -0.76 -26.58 -7.38
C LEU A 218 -0.20 -27.90 -6.83
N THR A 219 -0.39 -28.12 -5.54
CA THR A 219 0.16 -29.31 -4.84
C THR A 219 -0.92 -30.24 -4.31
N ARG A 220 -2.21 -29.86 -4.43
CA ARG A 220 -3.33 -30.56 -3.79
C ARG A 220 -4.47 -30.83 -4.74
N GLY A 221 -5.24 -31.86 -4.39
CA GLY A 221 -6.48 -32.19 -5.08
C GLY A 221 -6.26 -32.73 -6.50
N LYS A 222 -7.31 -32.68 -7.30
CA LYS A 222 -7.35 -33.28 -8.65
C LYS A 222 -6.47 -32.57 -9.70
N HIS A 223 -5.98 -31.37 -9.38
CA HIS A 223 -5.15 -30.54 -10.26
C HIS A 223 -3.73 -30.35 -9.72
N ALA A 224 -3.26 -31.22 -8.81
CA ALA A 224 -1.86 -31.20 -8.42
C ALA A 224 -0.97 -31.36 -9.67
N GLY A 225 0.08 -30.55 -9.78
CA GLY A 225 0.94 -30.45 -10.97
C GLY A 225 0.58 -29.29 -11.91
N ARG A 226 -0.67 -28.82 -11.90
CA ARG A 226 -1.13 -27.68 -12.73
C ARG A 226 -0.37 -26.39 -12.41
N LEU A 227 0.03 -25.68 -13.44
CA LEU A 227 0.65 -24.36 -13.40
C LEU A 227 -0.43 -23.28 -13.52
N VAL A 228 -0.33 -22.22 -12.72
CA VAL A 228 -1.31 -21.12 -12.69
C VAL A 228 -0.62 -19.78 -12.50
N PHE A 229 -0.94 -18.80 -13.34
CA PHE A 229 -0.59 -17.39 -13.10
C PHE A 229 -1.78 -16.46 -13.38
N GLY A 230 -1.73 -15.23 -12.89
CA GLY A 230 -2.80 -14.24 -13.04
C GLY A 230 -2.57 -13.30 -14.21
N VAL A 231 -3.63 -12.83 -14.85
CA VAL A 231 -3.60 -11.74 -15.83
C VAL A 231 -4.69 -10.72 -15.58
N ASN A 232 -4.45 -9.46 -15.93
CA ASN A 232 -5.51 -8.45 -16.02
C ASN A 232 -5.51 -7.75 -17.37
N THR A 233 -6.69 -7.51 -17.92
CA THR A 233 -6.87 -6.98 -19.27
C THR A 233 -7.97 -5.93 -19.34
N GLU A 234 -7.98 -5.15 -20.42
CA GLU A 234 -9.02 -4.18 -20.71
C GLU A 234 -9.65 -4.40 -22.09
N THR A 235 -10.94 -4.11 -22.20
CA THR A 235 -11.70 -4.11 -23.45
C THR A 235 -11.92 -2.68 -23.94
N TRP A 236 -11.70 -2.45 -25.24
CA TRP A 236 -11.95 -1.20 -25.94
C TRP A 236 -13.10 -1.37 -26.94
N ASP A 237 -14.10 -0.49 -26.85
CA ASP A 237 -15.33 -0.56 -27.69
C ASP A 237 -15.24 0.21 -29.02
N GLY A 238 -14.09 0.83 -29.30
CA GLY A 238 -13.88 1.74 -30.43
C GLY A 238 -13.78 3.21 -30.02
N SER A 239 -14.24 3.57 -28.82
CA SER A 239 -14.28 4.94 -28.33
C SER A 239 -13.70 5.13 -26.92
N ARG A 240 -13.83 4.12 -26.06
CA ARG A 240 -13.31 4.12 -24.69
C ARG A 240 -12.98 2.71 -24.24
N VAL A 241 -12.25 2.61 -23.13
CA VAL A 241 -12.24 1.36 -22.36
C VAL A 241 -13.66 1.11 -21.86
N SER A 242 -14.16 -0.11 -22.01
CA SER A 242 -15.53 -0.50 -21.70
C SER A 242 -15.62 -1.62 -20.67
N ALA A 243 -14.53 -2.35 -20.42
CA ALA A 243 -14.45 -3.32 -19.32
C ALA A 243 -13.02 -3.51 -18.83
N ASN A 244 -12.88 -3.93 -17.56
CA ASN A 244 -11.67 -4.51 -16.99
C ASN A 244 -11.92 -5.99 -16.70
N ASN A 245 -10.93 -6.84 -16.98
CA ASN A 245 -11.01 -8.27 -16.77
C ASN A 245 -9.85 -8.72 -15.90
N ALA A 246 -10.13 -9.59 -14.95
CA ALA A 246 -9.13 -10.37 -14.22
C ALA A 246 -9.29 -11.83 -14.61
N ALA A 247 -8.19 -12.53 -14.85
CA ALA A 247 -8.25 -13.95 -15.19
C ALA A 247 -7.08 -14.76 -14.60
N LEU A 248 -7.31 -16.07 -14.49
CA LEU A 248 -6.27 -17.06 -14.26
C LEU A 248 -5.94 -17.75 -15.58
N ILE A 249 -4.65 -17.97 -15.81
CA ILE A 249 -4.12 -18.70 -16.96
C ILE A 249 -3.53 -20.00 -16.43
N THR A 250 -3.90 -21.13 -17.04
CA THR A 250 -3.59 -22.47 -16.53
C THR A 250 -2.89 -23.33 -17.58
N SER A 251 -1.99 -24.21 -17.14
CA SER A 251 -1.38 -25.25 -17.97
C SER A 251 -1.30 -26.57 -17.20
N ASP A 252 -1.65 -27.67 -17.87
CA ASP A 252 -1.62 -29.04 -17.36
C ASP A 252 -0.57 -29.92 -18.09
N ASP A 253 0.27 -29.31 -18.93
CA ASP A 253 1.23 -29.99 -19.81
C ASP A 253 2.62 -29.31 -19.77
N ASP A 254 3.13 -29.08 -18.56
CA ASP A 254 4.49 -28.55 -18.32
C ASP A 254 4.77 -27.17 -18.96
N GLY A 255 3.70 -26.41 -19.23
CA GLY A 255 3.76 -25.08 -19.85
C GLY A 255 3.79 -25.07 -21.37
N ASP A 256 3.55 -26.23 -22.03
CA ASP A 256 3.50 -26.33 -23.48
C ASP A 256 2.25 -25.65 -24.06
N HIS A 257 1.08 -25.77 -23.44
CA HIS A 257 -0.14 -25.04 -23.82
C HIS A 257 -0.79 -24.35 -22.61
N TRP A 258 -1.43 -23.22 -22.88
CA TRP A 258 -2.08 -22.39 -21.86
C TRP A 258 -3.54 -22.11 -22.20
N ASP A 259 -4.39 -22.28 -21.20
CA ASP A 259 -5.82 -21.99 -21.28
C ASP A 259 -6.20 -20.80 -20.41
N ILE A 260 -7.18 -20.03 -20.86
CA ILE A 260 -7.87 -19.04 -20.02
C ILE A 260 -8.83 -19.79 -19.10
N GLY A 261 -8.55 -19.77 -17.80
CA GLY A 261 -9.40 -20.33 -16.77
C GLY A 261 -10.39 -19.32 -16.20
N ALA A 262 -10.37 -19.18 -14.88
CA ALA A 262 -11.28 -18.31 -14.13
C ALA A 262 -11.21 -16.88 -14.64
N THR A 263 -12.37 -16.25 -14.88
CA THR A 263 -12.48 -14.87 -15.36
C THR A 263 -13.47 -14.09 -14.50
N ASP A 264 -13.16 -12.81 -14.23
CA ASP A 264 -14.07 -11.84 -13.63
C ASP A 264 -14.00 -10.54 -14.43
N SER A 265 -15.11 -10.15 -15.05
CA SER A 265 -15.20 -9.04 -15.99
C SER A 265 -16.16 -7.98 -15.47
N TRP A 266 -15.66 -6.76 -15.34
CA TRP A 266 -16.39 -5.61 -14.82
C TRP A 266 -16.54 -4.54 -15.90
N PRO A 267 -17.78 -4.21 -16.32
CA PRO A 267 -18.00 -3.13 -17.28
C PRO A 267 -17.74 -1.76 -16.65
N ILE A 268 -17.30 -0.80 -17.47
CA ILE A 268 -17.25 0.62 -17.07
C ILE A 268 -18.66 1.20 -17.20
N ALA A 269 -19.12 1.83 -16.12
CA ALA A 269 -20.38 2.56 -16.10
C ALA A 269 -20.38 3.74 -17.12
N ASP A 270 -21.56 4.24 -17.45
CA ASP A 270 -21.70 5.36 -18.40
C ASP A 270 -21.04 6.65 -17.91
N ASP A 271 -20.89 6.81 -16.59
CA ASP A 271 -20.19 7.94 -15.96
C ASP A 271 -18.66 7.80 -15.96
N GLY A 272 -18.13 6.74 -16.59
CA GLY A 272 -16.70 6.46 -16.71
C GLY A 272 -16.08 5.77 -15.49
N THR A 273 -16.88 5.30 -14.53
CA THR A 273 -16.38 4.68 -13.30
C THR A 273 -16.37 3.16 -13.37
N PHE A 274 -15.45 2.53 -12.65
CA PHE A 274 -15.37 1.09 -12.46
C PHE A 274 -15.98 0.73 -11.11
N ARG A 275 -16.82 -0.29 -11.03
CA ARG A 275 -17.21 -0.79 -9.70
C ARG A 275 -15.99 -1.34 -8.96
N GLN A 276 -15.29 -2.26 -9.61
CA GLN A 276 -14.02 -2.83 -9.19
C GLN A 276 -13.13 -2.99 -10.41
N LYS A 277 -11.82 -2.89 -10.20
CA LYS A 277 -10.79 -3.09 -11.22
C LYS A 277 -9.66 -3.95 -10.63
N PRO A 278 -9.92 -5.25 -10.40
CA PRO A 278 -8.88 -6.16 -9.94
C PRO A 278 -7.75 -6.22 -10.97
N SER A 279 -6.53 -6.00 -10.51
CA SER A 279 -5.31 -5.97 -11.33
C SER A 279 -4.12 -6.47 -10.52
N GLU A 280 -3.00 -6.76 -11.17
CA GLU A 280 -1.71 -7.01 -10.51
C GLU A 280 -1.80 -8.09 -9.42
N MET A 281 -2.24 -9.28 -9.82
CA MET A 281 -2.77 -10.31 -8.91
C MET A 281 -1.71 -11.30 -8.42
N THR A 282 -1.71 -11.56 -7.11
CA THR A 282 -0.93 -12.63 -6.47
C THR A 282 -1.81 -13.83 -6.12
N LEU A 283 -1.23 -15.03 -6.15
CA LEU A 283 -1.91 -16.30 -5.95
C LEU A 283 -1.33 -17.03 -4.74
N THR A 284 -2.17 -17.70 -3.96
CA THR A 284 -1.72 -18.62 -2.89
C THR A 284 -2.62 -19.84 -2.86
N GLU A 285 -2.05 -21.04 -2.96
CA GLU A 285 -2.76 -22.28 -2.67
C GLU A 285 -3.01 -22.39 -1.15
N ARG A 286 -4.29 -22.42 -0.77
CA ARG A 286 -4.73 -22.54 0.62
C ARG A 286 -4.55 -23.97 1.12
N ALA A 287 -4.61 -24.15 2.45
CA ALA A 287 -4.50 -25.47 3.08
C ALA A 287 -5.57 -26.47 2.60
N ASP A 288 -6.74 -25.99 2.17
CA ASP A 288 -7.83 -26.80 1.61
C ASP A 288 -7.70 -27.07 0.10
N GLY A 289 -6.61 -26.64 -0.55
CA GLY A 289 -6.35 -26.80 -1.98
C GLY A 289 -7.07 -25.78 -2.87
N SER A 290 -7.84 -24.85 -2.30
CA SER A 290 -8.40 -23.73 -3.08
C SER A 290 -7.35 -22.65 -3.34
N VAL A 291 -7.46 -21.94 -4.47
CA VAL A 291 -6.56 -20.85 -4.83
C VAL A 291 -7.16 -19.54 -4.34
N LEU A 292 -6.48 -18.87 -3.42
CA LEU A 292 -6.75 -17.48 -3.08
C LEU A 292 -6.09 -16.59 -4.13
N VAL A 293 -6.84 -15.64 -4.68
CA VAL A 293 -6.31 -14.63 -5.59
C VAL A 293 -6.53 -13.27 -4.96
N SER A 294 -5.46 -12.48 -4.80
CA SER A 294 -5.54 -11.11 -4.30
C SER A 294 -5.01 -10.13 -5.33
N GLY A 295 -5.84 -9.18 -5.73
CA GLY A 295 -5.50 -8.12 -6.67
C GLY A 295 -5.35 -6.76 -5.98
N ARG A 296 -4.56 -5.89 -6.62
CA ARG A 296 -4.70 -4.45 -6.47
C ARG A 296 -6.08 -4.05 -6.94
N GLU A 297 -6.79 -3.26 -6.13
CA GLU A 297 -7.99 -2.56 -6.58
C GLU A 297 -7.56 -1.16 -7.06
N GLN A 298 -7.83 -0.85 -8.32
CA GLN A 298 -7.41 0.39 -8.96
C GLN A 298 -8.63 1.19 -9.41
N ASP A 299 -8.88 2.32 -8.77
CA ASP A 299 -9.91 3.28 -9.19
C ASP A 299 -11.35 2.74 -9.16
N GLY A 300 -11.57 1.54 -8.60
CA GLY A 300 -12.88 0.99 -8.29
C GLY A 300 -13.66 1.87 -7.31
N THR A 301 -14.98 1.84 -7.41
CA THR A 301 -15.87 2.65 -6.59
C THR A 301 -16.23 1.99 -5.27
N ASP A 302 -16.09 0.66 -5.21
CA ASP A 302 -16.13 -0.13 -3.98
C ASP A 302 -14.93 0.28 -3.07
N LEU A 303 -14.93 -0.13 -1.80
CA LEU A 303 -14.07 0.48 -0.77
C LEU A 303 -12.78 -0.30 -0.52
N GLY A 304 -11.68 0.41 -0.35
CA GLY A 304 -10.36 -0.20 -0.16
C GLY A 304 -9.60 -0.40 -1.47
N HIS A 305 -8.30 -0.65 -1.33
CA HIS A 305 -7.36 -0.73 -2.45
C HIS A 305 -6.84 -2.14 -2.73
N ARG A 306 -7.44 -3.14 -2.08
CA ARG A 306 -7.16 -4.56 -2.28
C ARG A 306 -8.47 -5.30 -2.44
N THR A 307 -8.46 -6.31 -3.30
CA THR A 307 -9.63 -7.13 -3.60
C THR A 307 -9.24 -8.60 -3.72
N GLN A 308 -10.17 -9.52 -3.48
CA GLN A 308 -9.92 -10.96 -3.46
C GLN A 308 -11.04 -11.81 -4.05
N ALA A 309 -10.63 -12.89 -4.72
CA ALA A 309 -11.49 -13.99 -5.16
C ALA A 309 -10.89 -15.34 -4.75
N VAL A 310 -11.69 -16.40 -4.85
CA VAL A 310 -11.24 -17.77 -4.56
C VAL A 310 -11.68 -18.69 -5.70
N SER A 311 -10.75 -19.48 -6.25
CA SER A 311 -11.04 -20.62 -7.10
C SER A 311 -10.97 -21.92 -6.30
N ARG A 312 -11.92 -22.83 -6.51
CA ARG A 312 -12.01 -24.14 -5.81
C ARG A 312 -11.75 -25.33 -6.72
N ASP A 313 -11.47 -25.07 -7.98
CA ASP A 313 -11.39 -26.01 -9.09
C ASP A 313 -10.10 -25.78 -9.87
N GLY A 314 -8.99 -25.60 -9.14
CA GLY A 314 -7.65 -25.52 -9.74
C GLY A 314 -7.44 -24.35 -10.71
N GLY A 315 -8.24 -23.28 -10.59
CA GLY A 315 -8.15 -22.12 -11.46
C GLY A 315 -9.15 -22.09 -12.61
N ASP A 316 -10.03 -23.09 -12.77
CA ASP A 316 -11.02 -23.12 -13.86
C ASP A 316 -12.10 -22.04 -13.70
N SER A 317 -12.54 -21.75 -12.47
CA SER A 317 -13.53 -20.70 -12.20
C SER A 317 -13.33 -19.99 -10.86
N PHE A 318 -13.80 -18.75 -10.77
CA PHE A 318 -13.94 -18.08 -9.48
C PHE A 318 -15.26 -18.52 -8.82
N LYS A 319 -15.22 -18.85 -7.53
CA LYS A 319 -16.40 -19.19 -6.72
C LYS A 319 -17.43 -18.05 -6.70
N GLY A 320 -16.95 -16.82 -6.88
CA GLY A 320 -17.74 -15.60 -6.99
C GLY A 320 -16.83 -14.46 -7.42
N PRO A 321 -17.40 -13.29 -7.70
CA PRO A 321 -16.62 -12.13 -8.12
C PRO A 321 -15.61 -11.73 -7.05
N PHE A 322 -14.62 -10.94 -7.47
CA PHE A 322 -13.73 -10.26 -6.56
C PHE A 322 -14.50 -9.45 -5.51
N ARG A 323 -13.94 -9.37 -4.29
CA ARG A 323 -14.52 -8.65 -3.16
C ARG A 323 -13.48 -7.73 -2.56
N ASP A 324 -13.88 -6.49 -2.35
CA ASP A 324 -13.06 -5.45 -1.76
C ASP A 324 -12.79 -5.71 -0.27
N LEU A 325 -11.68 -5.17 0.22
CA LEU A 325 -11.20 -5.33 1.60
C LEU A 325 -11.05 -3.96 2.27
N PRO A 326 -12.14 -3.31 2.68
CA PRO A 326 -12.10 -1.96 3.27
C PRO A 326 -11.28 -1.90 4.57
N ASP A 327 -11.26 -2.98 5.36
CA ASP A 327 -10.48 -3.09 6.60
C ASP A 327 -8.97 -3.33 6.36
N LEU A 328 -8.52 -3.50 5.12
CA LEU A 328 -7.12 -3.71 4.77
C LEU A 328 -6.50 -2.42 4.20
N TYR A 329 -5.90 -1.63 5.09
CA TYR A 329 -5.28 -0.36 4.70
C TYR A 329 -4.00 -0.58 3.88
N ALA A 330 -4.04 -0.13 2.64
CA ALA A 330 -2.94 -0.18 1.70
C ALA A 330 -3.13 0.94 0.66
N PRO A 331 -2.06 1.43 0.02
CA PRO A 331 -2.19 2.29 -1.14
C PRO A 331 -2.56 1.44 -2.37
N GLN A 332 -2.91 2.07 -3.48
CA GLN A 332 -3.12 1.36 -4.75
C GLN A 332 -1.78 0.86 -5.32
N VAL A 333 -1.43 -0.39 -4.99
CA VAL A 333 -0.17 -1.02 -5.37
C VAL A 333 -0.33 -2.54 -5.44
N GLN A 334 0.47 -3.17 -6.30
CA GLN A 334 0.70 -4.60 -6.27
C GLN A 334 1.26 -5.04 -4.91
N GLY A 335 0.99 -6.29 -4.55
CA GLY A 335 1.56 -6.94 -3.37
C GLY A 335 1.61 -8.44 -3.59
N SER A 336 2.32 -9.15 -2.71
CA SER A 336 2.48 -10.60 -2.80
C SER A 336 1.93 -11.33 -1.58
N SER A 337 1.51 -12.57 -1.79
CA SER A 337 1.05 -13.45 -0.74
C SER A 337 1.78 -14.78 -0.77
N LEU A 338 2.03 -15.34 0.40
CA LEU A 338 2.78 -16.58 0.56
C LEU A 338 2.25 -17.35 1.76
N ARG A 339 2.03 -18.66 1.61
CA ARG A 339 1.68 -19.52 2.74
C ARG A 339 2.93 -19.87 3.55
N LEU A 340 2.88 -19.64 4.87
CA LEU A 340 3.90 -20.05 5.84
C LEU A 340 3.21 -20.84 6.97
N GLY A 341 3.42 -22.16 7.00
CA GLY A 341 2.74 -23.04 7.95
C GLY A 341 1.20 -22.95 7.85
N ASP A 342 0.58 -22.51 8.94
CA ASP A 342 -0.87 -22.36 9.07
C ASP A 342 -1.39 -20.96 8.75
N ARG A 343 -0.51 -19.99 8.48
CA ARG A 343 -0.87 -18.62 8.12
C ARG A 343 -0.55 -18.31 6.66
N ILE A 344 -1.24 -17.31 6.11
CA ILE A 344 -0.88 -16.68 4.84
C ILE A 344 -0.28 -15.32 5.17
N LEU A 345 0.90 -15.03 4.64
CA LEU A 345 1.56 -13.74 4.71
C LEU A 345 1.12 -12.88 3.53
N LEU A 346 1.00 -11.58 3.75
CA LEU A 346 0.83 -10.55 2.74
C LEU A 346 1.96 -9.53 2.91
N ALA A 347 2.75 -9.36 1.85
CA ALA A 347 3.69 -8.26 1.73
C ALA A 347 3.06 -7.16 0.87
N CYS A 348 2.84 -6.00 1.48
CA CYS A 348 2.54 -4.76 0.76
C CYS A 348 2.67 -3.55 1.70
N PRO A 349 2.88 -2.34 1.13
CA PRO A 349 2.87 -1.08 1.88
C PRO A 349 1.62 -0.91 2.77
N GLY A 350 1.82 -0.44 4.00
CA GLY A 350 0.75 -0.22 4.99
C GLY A 350 0.20 1.20 5.04
N ASP A 351 0.87 2.18 4.42
CA ASP A 351 0.37 3.56 4.38
C ASP A 351 -0.82 3.67 3.39
N PRO A 352 -2.01 4.12 3.83
CA PRO A 352 -3.22 4.13 2.99
C PRO A 352 -3.21 5.17 1.86
N ASP A 353 -2.32 6.16 1.90
CA ASP A 353 -2.16 7.20 0.86
C ASP A 353 -0.98 6.89 -0.07
N ARG A 354 0.15 6.49 0.53
CA ARG A 354 1.44 6.50 -0.15
C ARG A 354 2.02 5.10 -0.22
N ARG A 355 2.74 4.82 -1.31
CA ARG A 355 3.60 3.64 -1.45
C ARG A 355 4.80 3.74 -0.50
N ARG A 356 4.56 3.54 0.80
CA ARG A 356 5.54 3.58 1.89
C ARG A 356 5.19 2.58 2.97
N THR A 357 6.17 2.28 3.79
CA THR A 357 6.02 1.37 4.94
C THR A 357 5.76 -0.07 4.49
N MET A 358 6.76 -0.72 3.89
CA MET A 358 6.66 -2.14 3.53
C MET A 358 6.45 -2.97 4.80
N MET A 359 5.46 -3.85 4.77
CA MET A 359 5.04 -4.62 5.93
C MET A 359 4.66 -6.04 5.55
N ILE A 360 4.83 -6.96 6.51
CA ILE A 360 4.24 -8.29 6.48
C ILE A 360 3.01 -8.31 7.39
N ARG A 361 1.86 -8.73 6.84
CA ARG A 361 0.61 -8.94 7.57
C ARG A 361 0.17 -10.39 7.46
N SER A 362 -0.31 -10.96 8.56
CA SER A 362 -0.76 -12.36 8.58
C SER A 362 -2.27 -12.47 8.41
N SER A 363 -2.70 -13.57 7.80
CA SER A 363 -4.05 -14.10 7.87
C SER A 363 -4.03 -15.50 8.47
N TYR A 364 -4.90 -15.77 9.44
CA TYR A 364 -5.03 -17.07 10.11
C TYR A 364 -6.32 -17.83 9.74
N ASP A 365 -7.10 -17.31 8.79
CA ASP A 365 -8.38 -17.89 8.36
C ASP A 365 -8.42 -18.16 6.84
N GLY A 366 -7.23 -18.30 6.25
CA GLY A 366 -7.03 -18.56 4.82
C GLY A 366 -7.35 -17.36 3.94
N GLY A 367 -6.98 -16.16 4.39
CA GLY A 367 -7.08 -14.90 3.65
C GLY A 367 -8.40 -14.16 3.81
N ARG A 368 -9.34 -14.61 4.65
CA ARG A 368 -10.64 -13.92 4.81
C ARG A 368 -10.48 -12.62 5.59
N THR A 369 -9.63 -12.62 6.60
CA THR A 369 -9.25 -11.44 7.37
C THR A 369 -7.73 -11.32 7.45
N TRP A 370 -7.26 -10.09 7.62
CA TRP A 370 -5.84 -9.76 7.65
C TRP A 370 -5.53 -8.94 8.90
N GLU A 371 -4.34 -9.13 9.46
CA GLU A 371 -3.80 -8.24 10.47
C GLU A 371 -3.78 -6.79 9.96
N SER A 372 -4.20 -5.88 10.83
CA SER A 372 -4.17 -4.45 10.58
C SER A 372 -2.76 -3.87 10.72
N VAL A 373 -2.60 -2.59 10.38
CA VAL A 373 -1.30 -1.90 10.36
C VAL A 373 -0.58 -1.86 11.72
N ASP A 374 -1.33 -1.86 12.82
CA ASP A 374 -0.82 -1.93 14.20
C ASP A 374 -0.42 -3.34 14.65
N ARG A 375 -0.76 -4.37 13.87
CA ARG A 375 -0.49 -5.79 14.17
C ARG A 375 0.59 -6.40 13.27
N GLY A 376 0.79 -5.83 12.08
CA GLY A 376 1.78 -6.30 11.11
C GLY A 376 3.23 -6.05 11.55
N THR A 377 4.16 -6.74 10.91
CA THR A 377 5.60 -6.53 11.09
C THR A 377 6.09 -5.50 10.09
N VAL A 378 6.69 -4.41 10.56
CA VAL A 378 7.28 -3.38 9.69
C VAL A 378 8.64 -3.84 9.20
N VAL A 379 8.79 -3.94 7.88
CA VAL A 379 10.08 -4.25 7.22
C VAL A 379 10.91 -2.97 7.07
N THR A 380 10.27 -1.88 6.64
CA THR A 380 10.89 -0.56 6.54
C THR A 380 9.81 0.52 6.55
N THR A 381 10.14 1.75 6.94
CA THR A 381 9.28 2.95 6.85
C THR A 381 9.59 3.83 5.63
N ASP A 382 10.52 3.39 4.79
CA ASP A 382 10.91 4.06 3.54
C ASP A 382 9.75 4.13 2.54
N TRP A 383 9.96 4.82 1.41
CA TRP A 383 9.13 4.54 0.24
C TRP A 383 9.31 3.08 -0.16
N SER A 384 8.21 2.46 -0.55
CA SER A 384 8.18 1.05 -0.90
C SER A 384 6.99 0.74 -1.79
N GLY A 385 7.21 -0.04 -2.84
CA GLY A 385 6.22 -0.30 -3.89
C GLY A 385 5.89 -1.78 -4.01
N TYR A 386 6.12 -2.31 -5.21
CA TYR A 386 5.87 -3.70 -5.58
C TYR A 386 6.70 -4.65 -4.71
N SER A 387 6.21 -5.87 -4.53
CA SER A 387 6.91 -6.91 -3.77
C SER A 387 6.58 -8.31 -4.26
N ASP A 388 7.49 -9.23 -4.02
CA ASP A 388 7.28 -10.66 -4.18
C ASP A 388 7.96 -11.47 -3.06
N MET A 389 7.38 -12.60 -2.69
CA MET A 389 7.86 -13.46 -1.60
C MET A 389 8.11 -14.89 -2.06
N VAL A 390 9.14 -15.53 -1.51
CA VAL A 390 9.50 -16.92 -1.80
C VAL A 390 9.85 -17.69 -0.53
N ARG A 391 9.50 -18.98 -0.47
CA ARG A 391 10.02 -19.89 0.56
C ARG A 391 11.46 -20.26 0.22
N VAL A 392 12.44 -19.68 0.92
CA VAL A 392 13.87 -19.99 0.73
C VAL A 392 14.15 -21.41 1.19
N ASP A 393 13.70 -21.77 2.38
CA ASP A 393 13.79 -23.13 2.94
C ASP A 393 12.56 -23.43 3.81
N GLY A 394 12.67 -24.32 4.81
CA GLY A 394 11.57 -24.72 5.68
C GLY A 394 11.00 -23.56 6.50
N ASP A 395 11.89 -22.69 6.99
CA ASP A 395 11.59 -21.70 8.03
C ASP A 395 11.92 -20.26 7.59
N THR A 396 12.67 -20.10 6.49
CA THR A 396 13.07 -18.80 5.95
C THR A 396 12.18 -18.36 4.78
N VAL A 397 11.67 -17.13 4.88
CA VAL A 397 11.01 -16.41 3.80
C VAL A 397 11.96 -15.37 3.21
N GLY A 398 12.01 -15.31 1.88
CA GLY A 398 12.64 -14.23 1.13
C GLY A 398 11.59 -13.23 0.68
N LEU A 399 11.87 -11.94 0.80
CA LEU A 399 11.06 -10.83 0.32
C LEU A 399 11.88 -9.97 -0.63
N LEU A 400 11.50 -9.94 -1.90
CA LEU A 400 12.04 -9.02 -2.90
C LEU A 400 11.08 -7.85 -3.05
N TYR A 401 11.53 -6.60 -2.89
CA TYR A 401 10.62 -5.46 -2.93
C TYR A 401 11.28 -4.15 -3.37
N GLU A 402 10.50 -3.30 -4.03
CA GLU A 402 10.87 -1.92 -4.34
C GLU A 402 10.97 -1.09 -3.06
N GLY A 403 12.04 -0.31 -2.88
CA GLY A 403 12.21 0.55 -1.72
C GLY A 403 13.19 1.71 -1.94
N GLY A 404 13.09 2.75 -1.11
CA GLY A 404 13.99 3.90 -1.20
C GLY A 404 13.70 5.05 -0.25
N ALA A 405 14.72 5.83 0.07
CA ALA A 405 14.58 6.97 0.96
C ALA A 405 13.75 8.11 0.33
N VAL A 406 13.84 8.28 -1.00
CA VAL A 406 13.25 9.40 -1.74
C VAL A 406 12.10 8.97 -2.63
N ASP A 407 12.21 7.81 -3.28
CA ASP A 407 11.18 7.22 -4.15
C ASP A 407 11.18 5.70 -3.98
N ALA A 408 10.04 5.05 -4.15
CA ALA A 408 9.96 3.58 -4.08
C ALA A 408 10.82 2.91 -5.17
N ARG A 409 11.12 3.63 -6.26
CA ARG A 409 11.86 3.15 -7.43
C ARG A 409 13.37 3.36 -7.33
N ASP A 410 13.87 3.84 -6.18
CA ASP A 410 15.30 4.10 -6.00
C ASP A 410 16.13 2.80 -6.11
N GLU A 411 15.60 1.69 -5.60
CA GLU A 411 16.24 0.38 -5.57
C GLU A 411 15.23 -0.76 -5.34
N ILE A 412 15.64 -1.99 -5.64
CA ILE A 412 14.95 -3.21 -5.21
C ILE A 412 15.83 -3.91 -4.18
N ARG A 413 15.24 -4.26 -3.03
CA ARG A 413 15.90 -4.91 -1.90
C ARG A 413 15.46 -6.37 -1.79
N PHE A 414 16.36 -7.22 -1.33
CA PHE A 414 16.05 -8.59 -0.92
C PHE A 414 16.26 -8.73 0.58
N ALA A 415 15.21 -9.10 1.29
CA ALA A 415 15.23 -9.40 2.71
C ALA A 415 14.98 -10.89 2.95
N ARG A 416 15.56 -11.43 4.03
CA ARG A 416 15.36 -12.80 4.51
C ARG A 416 14.89 -12.71 5.95
N PHE A 417 13.85 -13.46 6.31
CA PHE A 417 13.39 -13.54 7.68
C PHE A 417 12.77 -14.89 8.04
N THR A 418 12.73 -15.18 9.33
CA THR A 418 12.07 -16.37 9.90
C THR A 418 10.72 -16.03 10.52
N GLU A 419 9.90 -17.03 10.82
CA GLU A 419 8.63 -16.81 11.53
C GLU A 419 8.83 -16.13 12.89
N ASP A 420 9.91 -16.43 13.60
CA ASP A 420 10.25 -15.85 14.91
C ASP A 420 10.57 -14.34 14.86
N TRP A 421 10.91 -13.81 13.68
CA TRP A 421 11.11 -12.38 13.49
C TRP A 421 9.79 -11.61 13.35
N LEU A 422 8.70 -12.28 12.95
CA LEU A 422 7.41 -11.64 12.78
C LEU A 422 6.82 -11.22 14.14
N THR A 423 6.08 -10.11 14.15
CA THR A 423 5.26 -9.69 15.28
C THR A 423 4.40 -10.87 15.74
N PRO A 424 4.49 -11.28 17.02
CA PRO A 424 3.72 -12.41 17.52
C PRO A 424 2.21 -12.16 17.39
N ARG A 425 1.47 -13.23 17.09
CA ARG A 425 0.01 -13.18 17.10
C ARG A 425 -0.46 -12.78 18.50
N ARG A 426 -1.13 -11.64 18.60
CA ARG A 426 -1.78 -11.19 19.85
C ARG A 426 -3.28 -11.50 19.86
N GLY A 427 -3.85 -11.59 21.05
CA GLY A 427 -5.29 -11.77 21.27
C GLY A 427 -6.15 -10.61 20.72
N PRO A 428 -7.47 -10.68 20.90
CA PRO A 428 -8.36 -9.57 20.58
C PRO A 428 -8.01 -8.31 21.40
N ASP A 429 -8.17 -7.13 20.79
CA ASP A 429 -7.99 -5.87 21.52
C ASP A 429 -9.14 -5.66 22.53
N PRO A 430 -8.92 -4.86 23.59
CA PRO A 430 -10.02 -4.30 24.38
C PRO A 430 -11.01 -3.55 23.49
N THR A 431 -12.28 -3.48 23.90
CA THR A 431 -13.31 -2.86 23.07
C THR A 431 -14.29 -1.99 23.85
N THR A 432 -14.72 -0.89 23.23
CA THR A 432 -15.85 -0.08 23.68
C THR A 432 -17.11 -0.36 22.87
N ALA A 433 -18.28 -0.06 23.44
CA ALA A 433 -19.55 -0.33 22.79
C ALA A 433 -19.81 0.64 21.62
N ASP A 434 -20.44 0.12 20.57
CA ASP A 434 -21.16 0.92 19.59
C ASP A 434 -22.66 0.65 19.81
N LEU A 435 -23.43 1.70 20.10
CA LEU A 435 -24.87 1.60 20.39
C LEU A 435 -25.73 1.80 19.14
N ALA A 436 -25.13 2.11 17.98
CA ALA A 436 -25.89 2.15 16.74
C ALA A 436 -26.45 0.74 16.40
N PRO A 437 -27.59 0.65 15.68
CA PRO A 437 -28.26 -0.62 15.46
C PRO A 437 -27.40 -1.62 14.69
N GLY A 438 -27.34 -2.87 15.17
CA GLY A 438 -26.69 -3.98 14.47
C GLY A 438 -25.16 -3.91 14.40
N THR A 439 -24.54 -3.08 15.24
CA THR A 439 -23.11 -2.79 15.16
C THR A 439 -22.22 -3.78 15.89
N ARG A 440 -20.95 -3.79 15.50
CA ARG A 440 -19.86 -4.45 16.21
C ARG A 440 -19.14 -3.44 17.10
N ARG A 441 -18.61 -3.92 18.23
CA ARG A 441 -17.82 -3.12 19.17
C ARG A 441 -16.55 -2.56 18.50
N ALA A 442 -16.11 -1.38 18.94
CA ALA A 442 -14.91 -0.72 18.43
C ALA A 442 -13.68 -1.12 19.25
N ALA A 443 -12.54 -1.33 18.60
CA ALA A 443 -11.28 -1.67 19.26
C ALA A 443 -10.68 -0.42 19.93
N VAL A 444 -10.15 -0.60 21.14
CA VAL A 444 -9.42 0.42 21.90
C VAL A 444 -7.94 0.04 21.89
N LEU A 445 -7.11 0.93 21.36
CA LEU A 445 -5.68 0.75 21.12
C LEU A 445 -4.86 1.68 22.02
N GLY A 446 -3.55 1.43 22.12
CA GLY A 446 -2.58 2.24 22.89
C GLY A 446 -2.68 2.14 24.42
N GLY A 447 -3.85 1.74 24.92
CA GLY A 447 -4.11 1.70 26.36
C GLY A 447 -4.91 2.90 26.86
N ALA A 448 -5.68 3.54 25.99
CA ALA A 448 -6.62 4.60 26.35
C ALA A 448 -7.44 4.24 27.60
N GLN A 449 -7.49 5.16 28.56
CA GLN A 449 -8.03 4.93 29.89
C GLN A 449 -9.41 5.56 30.07
N GLU A 450 -10.26 4.92 30.85
CA GLU A 450 -11.53 5.51 31.28
C GLU A 450 -11.27 6.76 32.16
N THR A 451 -12.06 7.82 31.97
CA THR A 451 -12.02 9.06 32.74
C THR A 451 -13.42 9.65 32.93
N ASP A 452 -13.57 10.68 33.75
CA ASP A 452 -14.85 11.37 33.94
C ASP A 452 -15.28 12.09 32.65
N GLY A 453 -16.47 11.76 32.16
CA GLY A 453 -17.09 12.36 30.97
C GLY A 453 -18.05 13.51 31.27
N VAL A 454 -18.73 13.98 30.22
CA VAL A 454 -19.81 14.99 30.31
C VAL A 454 -21.06 14.36 30.91
N SER A 455 -21.35 13.11 30.57
CA SER A 455 -22.41 12.33 31.20
C SER A 455 -21.99 10.87 31.37
N GLY A 456 -21.38 10.56 32.51
CA GLY A 456 -20.83 9.22 32.79
C GLY A 456 -19.32 9.22 32.63
N GLY A 457 -18.81 8.26 31.85
CA GLY A 457 -17.39 8.14 31.55
C GLY A 457 -17.02 8.71 30.18
N ALA A 458 -15.73 8.75 29.90
CA ALA A 458 -15.11 9.11 28.64
C ALA A 458 -13.80 8.32 28.48
N LEU A 459 -13.17 8.40 27.30
CA LEU A 459 -11.81 7.87 27.12
C LEU A 459 -10.79 9.00 27.08
N ALA A 460 -9.71 8.84 27.85
CA ALA A 460 -8.52 9.67 27.82
C ALA A 460 -7.48 9.07 26.86
N PHE A 461 -6.88 9.94 26.05
CA PHE A 461 -5.89 9.63 25.03
C PHE A 461 -4.59 10.36 25.35
N ASP A 462 -3.45 9.67 25.20
CA ASP A 462 -2.14 10.16 25.62
C ASP A 462 -1.36 10.93 24.52
N GLY A 463 -1.77 10.81 23.25
CA GLY A 463 -1.10 11.41 22.10
C GLY A 463 0.09 10.64 21.54
N ALA A 464 0.30 9.39 21.95
CA ALA A 464 1.38 8.54 21.47
C ALA A 464 0.87 7.47 20.50
N ASP A 465 -0.07 6.63 20.94
CA ASP A 465 -0.61 5.51 20.16
C ASP A 465 -2.10 5.19 20.45
N ASP A 466 -2.72 5.92 21.38
CA ASP A 466 -4.13 5.75 21.75
C ASP A 466 -5.09 6.05 20.60
N ALA A 467 -6.03 5.11 20.37
CA ALA A 467 -7.06 5.25 19.36
C ALA A 467 -8.28 4.40 19.67
N VAL A 468 -9.46 4.81 19.19
CA VAL A 468 -10.59 3.90 19.00
C VAL A 468 -10.79 3.66 17.52
N ARG A 469 -10.70 2.41 17.08
CA ARG A 469 -10.88 2.03 15.67
C ARG A 469 -12.10 1.13 15.49
N LEU A 470 -12.97 1.50 14.58
CA LEU A 470 -14.12 0.68 14.25
C LEU A 470 -13.75 -0.37 13.20
N PRO A 471 -14.24 -1.61 13.35
CA PRO A 471 -14.24 -2.53 12.21
C PRO A 471 -15.24 -2.05 11.14
N TYR A 472 -14.97 -2.34 9.87
CA TYR A 472 -15.83 -1.94 8.76
C TYR A 472 -17.27 -2.44 8.91
N GLN A 473 -18.25 -1.59 8.58
CA GLN A 473 -19.66 -1.96 8.53
C GLN A 473 -20.34 -1.16 7.42
N ASP A 474 -21.30 -1.76 6.72
CA ASP A 474 -21.90 -1.18 5.50
C ASP A 474 -22.66 0.15 5.75
N GLN A 475 -22.97 0.48 7.00
CA GLN A 475 -23.62 1.74 7.36
C GLN A 475 -22.66 2.90 7.63
N LEU A 476 -21.37 2.63 7.85
CA LEU A 476 -20.36 3.67 8.12
C LEU A 476 -20.07 4.55 6.89
N PRO A 477 -20.01 4.01 5.65
CA PRO A 477 -19.83 4.83 4.45
C PRO A 477 -21.05 5.70 4.20
N LEU A 478 -20.92 7.01 4.47
CA LEU A 478 -22.01 7.97 4.32
C LEU A 478 -22.41 8.25 2.86
N GLY A 479 -21.61 7.80 1.88
CA GLY A 479 -21.88 8.02 0.47
C GLY A 479 -22.09 9.50 0.14
N THR A 480 -23.17 9.81 -0.59
CA THR A 480 -23.61 11.16 -0.95
C THR A 480 -24.61 11.77 0.04
N LYS A 481 -24.88 11.10 1.17
CA LYS A 481 -25.90 11.56 2.12
C LYS A 481 -25.50 12.87 2.78
N ASP A 482 -26.52 13.64 3.15
CA ASP A 482 -26.38 14.61 4.24
C ASP A 482 -26.09 13.85 5.54
N PHE A 483 -25.35 14.46 6.46
CA PHE A 483 -24.96 13.78 7.69
C PHE A 483 -24.66 14.77 8.81
N THR A 484 -24.58 14.26 10.03
CA THR A 484 -24.09 14.99 11.19
C THR A 484 -23.16 14.10 12.00
N ALA A 485 -21.93 14.55 12.24
CA ALA A 485 -21.00 13.91 13.16
C ALA A 485 -20.81 14.81 14.39
N SER A 486 -20.97 14.30 15.59
CA SER A 486 -20.82 15.05 16.84
C SER A 486 -20.01 14.28 17.88
N LEU A 487 -19.36 15.00 18.77
CA LEU A 487 -18.62 14.46 19.91
C LEU A 487 -18.42 15.53 20.97
N TRP A 488 -18.09 15.11 22.19
CA TRP A 488 -17.52 15.97 23.22
C TRP A 488 -16.02 15.76 23.30
N PHE A 489 -15.28 16.84 23.53
CA PHE A 489 -13.84 16.77 23.71
C PHE A 489 -13.36 17.75 24.78
N ARG A 490 -12.22 17.42 25.40
CA ARG A 490 -11.42 18.36 26.20
C ARG A 490 -9.94 18.11 25.97
N TYR A 491 -9.14 19.17 25.88
CA TYR A 491 -7.69 19.05 25.73
C TYR A 491 -6.97 20.34 26.13
N THR A 492 -5.65 20.25 26.33
CA THR A 492 -4.80 21.39 26.70
C THR A 492 -3.57 21.55 25.81
N ALA A 493 -3.41 20.70 24.78
CA ALA A 493 -2.29 20.80 23.86
C ALA A 493 -2.27 22.16 23.16
N THR A 494 -1.10 22.77 23.05
CA THR A 494 -0.90 24.09 22.41
C THR A 494 -0.29 23.99 21.02
N THR A 495 0.18 22.81 20.64
CA THR A 495 0.80 22.50 19.35
C THR A 495 0.34 21.13 18.83
N GLY A 496 0.79 20.77 17.63
CA GLY A 496 0.44 19.51 16.99
C GLY A 496 -0.94 19.51 16.33
N GLU A 497 -1.16 18.48 15.52
CA GLU A 497 -2.47 18.15 14.98
C GLU A 497 -3.21 17.26 15.99
N GLN A 498 -4.45 17.60 16.33
CA GLN A 498 -5.26 16.92 17.35
C GLN A 498 -6.47 16.24 16.68
N PRO A 499 -6.32 15.03 16.11
CA PRO A 499 -7.41 14.35 15.38
C PRO A 499 -8.51 13.88 16.33
N LEU A 500 -9.73 14.39 16.16
CA LEU A 500 -10.87 14.03 17.02
C LEU A 500 -11.68 12.87 16.40
N LEU A 501 -12.03 13.01 15.12
CA LEU A 501 -12.73 12.00 14.32
C LEU A 501 -12.14 11.99 12.91
N TRP A 502 -11.91 10.79 12.37
CA TRP A 502 -11.50 10.57 10.99
C TRP A 502 -12.32 9.44 10.38
N MET A 503 -12.97 9.70 9.25
CA MET A 503 -13.79 8.73 8.50
C MET A 503 -13.40 8.70 7.03
N GLY A 504 -13.26 7.52 6.45
CA GLY A 504 -12.85 7.34 5.06
C GLY A 504 -11.34 7.38 4.91
N GLY A 505 -10.86 8.13 3.92
CA GLY A 505 -9.47 8.10 3.43
C GLY A 505 -8.61 9.20 4.01
N ILE A 506 -7.50 9.49 3.36
CA ILE A 506 -6.48 10.42 3.84
C ILE A 506 -5.90 11.23 2.67
N GLY A 507 -5.21 12.34 2.98
CA GLY A 507 -4.58 13.16 1.95
C GLY A 507 -5.60 14.05 1.22
N THR A 508 -5.41 14.31 -0.06
CA THR A 508 -6.27 15.19 -0.87
C THR A 508 -6.90 14.51 -2.08
N SER A 509 -6.57 13.24 -2.30
CA SER A 509 -6.99 12.43 -3.45
C SER A 509 -8.07 11.41 -3.09
N GLN A 510 -8.42 11.31 -1.80
CA GLN A 510 -9.33 10.29 -1.28
C GLN A 510 -10.49 10.95 -0.53
N PRO A 511 -11.74 10.50 -0.77
CA PRO A 511 -12.88 10.98 0.01
C PRO A 511 -12.76 10.66 1.49
N GLN A 512 -13.09 11.65 2.32
CA GLN A 512 -12.93 11.59 3.76
C GLN A 512 -13.82 12.62 4.47
N VAL A 513 -14.07 12.40 5.75
CA VAL A 513 -14.65 13.37 6.69
C VAL A 513 -13.76 13.40 7.92
N TRP A 514 -13.35 14.57 8.38
CA TRP A 514 -12.63 14.66 9.65
C TRP A 514 -12.93 15.93 10.45
N LEU A 515 -12.69 15.81 11.75
CA LEU A 515 -12.72 16.86 12.75
C LEU A 515 -11.37 16.87 13.47
N ARG A 516 -10.73 18.03 13.59
CA ARG A 516 -9.44 18.14 14.31
C ARG A 516 -9.24 19.49 14.98
N GLY A 517 -8.49 19.48 16.08
CA GLY A 517 -7.92 20.67 16.68
C GLY A 517 -6.58 21.05 16.08
N GLU A 518 -6.34 22.35 15.92
CA GLU A 518 -5.10 22.94 15.42
C GLU A 518 -4.69 24.11 16.35
N PRO A 519 -4.29 23.82 17.60
CA PRO A 519 -4.09 24.84 18.62
C PRO A 519 -3.03 25.89 18.26
N ALA A 520 -1.97 25.50 17.54
CA ALA A 520 -0.96 26.45 17.04
C ALA A 520 -1.52 27.49 16.05
N SER A 521 -2.67 27.19 15.44
CA SER A 521 -3.40 28.09 14.55
C SER A 521 -4.66 28.69 15.20
N ASN A 522 -4.86 28.46 16.50
CA ASN A 522 -6.02 28.90 17.27
C ASN A 522 -7.37 28.55 16.62
N ARG A 523 -7.56 27.28 16.21
CA ARG A 523 -8.80 26.83 15.56
C ARG A 523 -9.10 25.34 15.76
N ILE A 524 -10.37 25.00 15.61
CA ILE A 524 -10.87 23.67 15.24
C ILE A 524 -11.27 23.73 13.76
N THR A 525 -11.01 22.65 13.03
CA THR A 525 -11.38 22.52 11.62
C THR A 525 -12.23 21.26 11.41
N GLY A 526 -13.32 21.42 10.65
CA GLY A 526 -14.04 20.32 10.02
C GLY A 526 -13.80 20.33 8.52
N LEU A 527 -13.57 19.17 7.92
CA LEU A 527 -13.35 19.02 6.49
C LEU A 527 -14.10 17.83 5.94
N ILE A 528 -14.55 17.98 4.70
CA ILE A 528 -14.95 16.87 3.84
C ILE A 528 -14.13 16.92 2.55
N THR A 529 -13.80 15.74 2.02
CA THR A 529 -13.36 15.55 0.64
C THR A 529 -14.39 14.66 -0.04
N THR A 530 -14.89 15.09 -1.19
CA THR A 530 -15.91 14.37 -1.95
C THR A 530 -15.40 13.99 -3.34
N ARG A 531 -15.96 12.91 -3.89
CA ARG A 531 -15.79 12.50 -5.29
C ARG A 531 -17.15 12.39 -5.97
N ASN A 532 -17.28 13.03 -7.14
CA ASN A 532 -18.49 13.01 -7.95
C ASN A 532 -18.23 12.33 -9.31
N GLY A 533 -18.78 11.13 -9.52
CA GLY A 533 -18.47 10.34 -10.72
C GLY A 533 -16.97 10.03 -10.82
N ALA A 534 -16.43 10.12 -12.04
CA ALA A 534 -15.00 10.01 -12.35
C ALA A 534 -14.20 11.32 -12.11
N ALA A 535 -14.84 12.40 -11.64
CA ALA A 535 -14.16 13.68 -11.44
C ALA A 535 -13.09 13.61 -10.34
N ALA A 536 -12.13 14.54 -10.43
CA ALA A 536 -11.14 14.73 -9.38
C ALA A 536 -11.82 15.10 -8.04
N PRO A 537 -11.29 14.61 -6.90
CA PRO A 537 -11.84 14.96 -5.59
C PRO A 537 -11.81 16.46 -5.34
N THR A 538 -12.82 16.95 -4.63
CA THR A 538 -12.89 18.35 -4.17
C THR A 538 -13.11 18.37 -2.67
N SER A 539 -12.73 19.47 -2.00
CA SER A 539 -12.84 19.57 -0.54
C SER A 539 -13.49 20.88 -0.11
N ALA A 540 -14.28 20.80 0.96
CA ALA A 540 -14.79 21.95 1.69
C ALA A 540 -14.29 21.90 3.13
N SER A 541 -13.97 23.06 3.71
CA SER A 541 -13.50 23.13 5.10
C SER A 541 -14.09 24.34 5.82
N VAL A 542 -14.43 24.13 7.09
CA VAL A 542 -14.97 25.11 8.01
C VAL A 542 -14.06 25.22 9.23
N ARG A 543 -13.82 26.45 9.70
CA ARG A 543 -12.83 26.73 10.74
C ARG A 543 -13.40 27.69 11.78
N THR A 544 -13.19 27.40 13.05
CA THR A 544 -13.48 28.33 14.14
C THR A 544 -12.40 29.41 14.27
N SER A 545 -12.64 30.41 15.11
CA SER A 545 -11.68 31.45 15.52
C SER A 545 -11.09 31.19 16.93
N GLY A 546 -11.16 29.95 17.41
CA GLY A 546 -10.61 29.53 18.71
C GLY A 546 -10.27 28.05 18.71
N ALA A 547 -9.23 27.66 19.46
CA ALA A 547 -8.80 26.27 19.57
C ALA A 547 -9.61 25.44 20.59
N TYR A 548 -10.27 26.07 21.57
CA TYR A 548 -11.02 25.33 22.62
C TYR A 548 -10.14 24.32 23.38
N ASN A 549 -8.89 24.72 23.65
CA ASN A 549 -7.87 23.93 24.33
C ASN A 549 -7.63 24.40 25.78
N ASP A 550 -8.71 24.81 26.47
CA ASP A 550 -8.68 25.35 27.83
C ASP A 550 -8.87 24.27 28.93
N GLY A 551 -8.94 23.00 28.53
CA GLY A 551 -9.16 21.86 29.42
C GLY A 551 -10.61 21.65 29.85
N GLN A 552 -11.56 22.45 29.36
CA GLN A 552 -12.99 22.24 29.58
C GLN A 552 -13.60 21.33 28.51
N TRP A 553 -14.76 20.77 28.83
CA TRP A 553 -15.55 19.99 27.89
C TRP A 553 -16.28 20.92 26.91
N HIS A 554 -16.11 20.64 25.63
CA HIS A 554 -16.76 21.35 24.53
C HIS A 554 -17.53 20.37 23.65
N HIS A 555 -18.71 20.78 23.19
CA HIS A 555 -19.50 20.01 22.23
C HIS A 555 -19.16 20.44 20.82
N LEU A 556 -18.80 19.49 19.96
CA LEU A 556 -18.45 19.68 18.57
C LEU A 556 -19.46 18.97 17.68
N ALA A 557 -19.94 19.64 16.62
CA ALA A 557 -20.67 18.97 15.55
C ALA A 557 -20.28 19.48 14.16
N LEU A 558 -20.14 18.57 13.20
CA LEU A 558 -20.01 18.85 11.77
C LEU A 558 -21.26 18.36 11.06
N ARG A 559 -21.99 19.27 10.41
CA ARG A 559 -23.21 18.98 9.66
C ARG A 559 -23.00 19.27 8.18
N ARG A 560 -23.29 18.29 7.33
CA ARG A 560 -23.50 18.47 5.90
C ARG A 560 -25.00 18.43 5.62
N GLY A 561 -25.56 19.51 5.10
CA GLY A 561 -26.97 19.56 4.72
C GLY A 561 -27.40 20.90 4.16
N GLY A 562 -28.43 20.90 3.31
CA GLY A 562 -28.96 22.12 2.69
C GLY A 562 -27.94 22.85 1.81
N GLY A 563 -26.97 22.12 1.22
CA GLY A 563 -25.88 22.69 0.41
C GLY A 563 -24.80 23.40 1.23
N GLN A 564 -24.77 23.22 2.55
CA GLN A 564 -23.78 23.83 3.45
C GLN A 564 -23.03 22.74 4.22
N LEU A 565 -21.75 23.03 4.49
CA LEU A 565 -20.98 22.38 5.54
C LEU A 565 -20.92 23.35 6.72
N THR A 566 -21.37 22.91 7.89
CA THR A 566 -21.48 23.76 9.09
C THR A 566 -20.79 23.11 10.28
N LEU A 567 -19.96 23.88 10.99
CA LEU A 567 -19.29 23.49 12.22
C LEU A 567 -19.95 24.21 13.40
N PHE A 568 -20.21 23.46 14.47
CA PHE A 568 -20.79 23.95 15.73
C PHE A 568 -19.80 23.66 16.85
N VAL A 569 -19.45 24.67 17.65
CA VAL A 569 -18.74 24.48 18.93
C VAL A 569 -19.46 25.26 20.03
N ASP A 570 -19.97 24.56 21.03
CA ASP A 570 -20.78 25.12 22.14
C ASP A 570 -21.91 26.06 21.65
N GLY A 571 -22.57 25.67 20.57
CA GLY A 571 -23.65 26.45 19.95
C GLY A 571 -23.18 27.61 19.06
N THR A 572 -21.89 27.95 19.02
CA THR A 572 -21.33 28.90 18.05
C THR A 572 -21.17 28.23 16.70
N THR A 573 -21.61 28.88 15.62
CA THR A 573 -21.67 28.28 14.28
C THR A 573 -20.78 28.99 13.27
N VAL A 574 -20.15 28.21 12.40
CA VAL A 574 -19.44 28.70 11.20
C VAL A 574 -19.81 27.79 10.03
N SER A 575 -20.18 28.38 8.89
CA SER A 575 -20.58 27.60 7.71
C SER A 575 -19.85 28.02 6.44
N THR A 576 -19.85 27.13 5.47
CA THR A 576 -19.41 27.37 4.09
C THR A 576 -20.27 26.55 3.13
N ALA A 577 -20.17 26.84 1.84
CA ALA A 577 -20.82 26.01 0.82
C ALA A 577 -20.24 24.59 0.84
N ASP A 578 -21.10 23.58 0.74
CA ASP A 578 -20.70 22.19 0.55
C ASP A 578 -20.10 21.96 -0.85
N VAL A 579 -19.45 20.82 -1.04
CA VAL A 579 -19.00 20.30 -2.33
C VAL A 579 -19.77 19.03 -2.69
N PRO A 580 -20.27 18.89 -3.95
CA PRO A 580 -21.07 17.73 -4.33
C PRO A 580 -20.27 16.42 -4.33
N GLY A 581 -20.95 15.29 -4.17
CA GLY A 581 -20.38 13.95 -4.33
C GLY A 581 -20.25 13.15 -3.03
N SER A 582 -19.69 11.94 -3.17
CA SER A 582 -19.57 10.97 -2.08
C SER A 582 -18.35 11.24 -1.21
N VAL A 583 -18.49 11.16 0.12
CA VAL A 583 -17.39 11.30 1.10
C VAL A 583 -16.67 9.98 1.40
N SER A 584 -17.03 8.87 0.75
CA SER A 584 -16.47 7.55 1.06
C SER A 584 -16.02 6.74 -0.16
N ARG A 585 -16.54 7.03 -1.36
CA ARG A 585 -16.28 6.25 -2.59
C ARG A 585 -14.77 6.10 -2.90
N ASN A 586 -14.32 4.91 -3.33
CA ASN A 586 -12.93 4.66 -3.75
C ASN A 586 -11.90 5.09 -2.69
N SER A 587 -12.20 4.85 -1.42
CA SER A 587 -11.39 5.30 -0.31
C SER A 587 -10.86 4.08 0.45
N PRO A 588 -9.60 4.07 0.92
CA PRO A 588 -9.21 3.17 2.00
C PRO A 588 -10.06 3.58 3.20
N PHE A 589 -11.06 2.77 3.54
CA PHE A 589 -12.14 3.22 4.41
C PHE A 589 -11.91 2.77 5.84
N GLY A 590 -11.61 3.71 6.73
CA GLY A 590 -11.55 3.49 8.18
C GLY A 590 -12.35 4.52 8.96
N VAL A 591 -12.74 4.18 10.20
CA VAL A 591 -13.26 5.15 11.17
C VAL A 591 -12.40 5.10 12.43
N HIS A 592 -11.78 6.24 12.74
CA HIS A 592 -10.80 6.40 13.81
C HIS A 592 -11.20 7.58 14.71
N ILE A 593 -11.16 7.36 16.01
CA ILE A 593 -11.31 8.39 17.04
C ILE A 593 -9.97 8.57 17.72
N GLY A 594 -9.55 9.83 17.90
CA GLY A 594 -8.27 10.16 18.54
C GLY A 594 -7.05 9.92 17.66
N GLN A 595 -7.22 9.52 16.39
CA GLN A 595 -6.12 9.13 15.51
C GLN A 595 -6.39 9.50 14.05
N ARG A 596 -5.34 9.86 13.30
CA ARG A 596 -5.39 9.87 11.83
C ARG A 596 -5.37 8.45 11.26
N LEU A 597 -5.98 8.25 10.09
CA LEU A 597 -5.96 6.96 9.37
C LEU A 597 -4.53 6.44 9.13
N ASP A 598 -3.58 7.33 8.81
CA ASP A 598 -2.17 6.97 8.56
C ASP A 598 -1.32 6.84 9.84
N SER A 599 -1.95 6.92 11.02
CA SER A 599 -1.28 6.73 12.33
C SER A 599 -0.10 7.72 12.58
N ARG A 600 -0.09 8.88 11.90
CA ARG A 600 0.96 9.90 12.03
C ARG A 600 0.67 11.01 13.05
N ALA A 601 -0.57 11.10 13.54
CA ALA A 601 -0.93 12.00 14.62
C ALA A 601 -1.99 11.35 15.50
N TYR A 602 -1.91 11.69 16.78
CA TYR A 602 -2.72 11.16 17.86
C TYR A 602 -3.21 12.31 18.73
N PHE A 603 -4.39 12.15 19.30
CA PHE A 603 -5.01 13.13 20.18
C PHE A 603 -4.47 13.00 21.60
N THR A 604 -4.22 14.13 22.26
CA THR A 604 -3.92 14.19 23.70
C THR A 604 -5.03 14.93 24.43
N GLY A 605 -5.87 14.22 25.17
CA GLY A 605 -7.04 14.79 25.83
C GLY A 605 -8.07 13.73 26.21
N ALA A 606 -9.34 14.10 26.28
CA ALA A 606 -10.43 13.13 26.42
C ALA A 606 -11.55 13.37 25.41
N ILE A 607 -12.19 12.30 24.96
CA ILE A 607 -13.33 12.30 24.02
C ILE A 607 -14.48 11.50 24.64
N ASP A 608 -15.70 12.03 24.50
CA ASP A 608 -16.95 11.45 25.01
C ASP A 608 -18.06 11.52 23.94
N ASP A 609 -19.03 10.61 24.02
CA ASP A 609 -20.29 10.55 23.26
C ASP A 609 -20.16 10.86 21.76
N VAL A 610 -19.34 10.06 21.05
CA VAL A 610 -19.15 10.22 19.59
C VAL A 610 -20.35 9.66 18.86
N ARG A 611 -20.98 10.46 18.00
CA ARG A 611 -22.16 10.07 17.22
C ARG A 611 -22.04 10.46 15.77
N VAL A 612 -22.57 9.62 14.89
CA VAL A 612 -22.77 9.96 13.48
C VAL A 612 -24.18 9.56 13.07
N TYR A 613 -24.85 10.50 12.40
CA TYR A 613 -26.17 10.35 11.82
C TYR A 613 -26.07 10.43 10.30
N ASP A 614 -26.79 9.57 9.57
CA ASP A 614 -26.86 9.60 8.11
C ASP A 614 -27.87 10.61 7.55
N ARG A 615 -28.10 11.68 8.32
CA ARG A 615 -28.87 12.87 7.96
C ARG A 615 -28.30 14.13 8.61
N ALA A 616 -28.71 15.28 8.08
CA ALA A 616 -28.53 16.57 8.75
C ALA A 616 -29.50 16.68 9.94
N LEU A 617 -28.97 16.86 11.15
CA LEU A 617 -29.77 17.23 12.34
C LEU A 617 -30.21 18.69 12.25
N SER A 618 -31.37 19.03 12.81
CA SER A 618 -31.82 20.42 12.93
C SER A 618 -31.02 21.19 13.99
N ASP A 619 -31.14 22.52 13.99
CA ASP A 619 -30.52 23.36 15.02
C ASP A 619 -31.13 23.09 16.41
N GLU A 620 -32.43 22.76 16.48
CA GLU A 620 -33.07 22.34 17.74
C GLU A 620 -32.52 21.00 18.23
N GLU A 621 -32.29 20.03 17.34
CA GLU A 621 -31.73 18.72 17.72
C GLU A 621 -30.29 18.84 18.23
N LEU A 622 -29.49 19.74 17.66
CA LEU A 622 -28.10 19.99 18.08
C LEU A 622 -27.98 20.80 19.38
N SER A 623 -28.99 21.61 19.71
CA SER A 623 -29.02 22.42 20.94
C SER A 623 -29.76 21.75 22.10
N ALA A 624 -30.54 20.71 21.83
CA ALA A 624 -31.16 19.89 22.86
C ALA A 624 -30.12 19.03 23.61
N ALA A 625 -30.49 18.56 24.81
CA ALA A 625 -29.70 17.57 25.50
C ALA A 625 -29.57 16.29 24.62
N PRO A 626 -28.38 15.64 24.56
CA PRO A 626 -28.18 14.48 23.71
C PRO A 626 -29.25 13.43 23.95
N SER A 627 -29.97 13.03 22.90
CA SER A 627 -30.99 11.99 23.02
C SER A 627 -30.36 10.70 23.55
N ARG A 628 -31.00 10.05 24.52
CA ARG A 628 -30.59 8.71 24.97
C ARG A 628 -31.20 7.58 24.13
N SER A 629 -32.06 7.92 23.15
CA SER A 629 -32.62 6.94 22.23
C SER A 629 -31.78 6.83 20.96
N VAL A 630 -31.46 5.59 20.59
CA VAL A 630 -30.90 5.25 19.28
C VAL A 630 -32.01 5.41 18.24
N THR A 631 -31.76 6.20 17.19
CA THR A 631 -32.66 6.34 16.05
C THR A 631 -32.16 5.50 14.87
N ARG A 632 -33.02 5.20 13.89
CA ARG A 632 -32.64 4.35 12.74
C ARG A 632 -31.54 4.94 11.86
N ASP A 633 -31.43 6.27 11.87
CA ASP A 633 -30.44 7.08 11.19
C ASP A 633 -29.12 7.22 11.96
N THR A 634 -29.02 6.66 13.19
CA THR A 634 -27.76 6.62 13.93
C THR A 634 -26.86 5.53 13.36
N VAL A 635 -25.77 5.90 12.71
CA VAL A 635 -24.81 4.95 12.08
C VAL A 635 -23.60 4.64 12.95
N LEU A 636 -23.31 5.52 13.91
CA LEU A 636 -22.27 5.35 14.92
C LEU A 636 -22.75 5.97 16.22
N TRP A 637 -22.60 5.27 17.33
CA TRP A 637 -22.67 5.88 18.66
C TRP A 637 -21.71 5.19 19.63
N LEU A 638 -20.61 5.86 19.97
CA LEU A 638 -19.65 5.43 20.99
C LEU A 638 -19.87 6.25 22.26
N PRO A 639 -20.44 5.68 23.33
CA PRO A 639 -20.57 6.37 24.61
C PRO A 639 -19.22 6.67 25.26
N MET A 640 -18.17 5.89 24.95
CA MET A 640 -16.82 6.04 25.52
C MET A 640 -16.75 5.87 27.05
N ASP A 641 -17.78 5.30 27.68
CA ASP A 641 -17.91 5.19 29.13
C ASP A 641 -17.26 3.94 29.72
N HIS A 642 -17.06 2.91 28.89
CA HIS A 642 -16.49 1.63 29.33
C HIS A 642 -15.64 0.93 28.26
N VAL A 643 -14.52 0.34 28.71
CA VAL A 643 -13.65 -0.56 27.95
C VAL A 643 -13.77 -1.98 28.50
N GLY A 644 -14.36 -2.86 27.69
CA GLY A 644 -14.41 -4.29 27.99
C GLY A 644 -13.12 -4.99 27.58
N GLY A 645 -12.67 -5.96 28.38
CA GLY A 645 -11.51 -6.79 28.05
C GLY A 645 -11.72 -7.62 26.78
N GLY A 646 -10.69 -7.73 25.93
CA GLY A 646 -10.67 -8.65 24.81
C GLY A 646 -10.56 -10.08 25.34
N HIS A 647 -11.62 -10.87 25.22
CA HIS A 647 -11.62 -12.31 25.54
C HIS A 647 -11.41 -13.15 24.29
#